data_AF-A0A9N8HQK5-F1
#
_entry.id   AF-A0A9N8HQK5-F1
#
_cell.length_a   1.000
_cell.length_b   1.000
_cell.length_c   1.000
_cell.angle_alpha   90.00
_cell.angle_beta   90.00
_cell.angle_gamma   90.00
#
_symmetry.space_group_name_H-M   'P 1'
#
loop_
_entity.id
_entity.type
_entity.pdbx_description
1 polymer ?
#
loop_
_entity_poly.entity_id
_entity_poly.type
_entity_poly.pdbx_seq_one_letter_code
_entity_poly.pdbx_strand_id
1 'polypeptide(L)'
;MTTSTTSKAYASGASVRSREGSSVRFSLRPREDSMAFAASTSNDDDDNNDNEHRQEQSLEKYGDDLELGSMGDDDHEEEETVPMTEDVYSLLTVSNWGGASFWFSLLIIFLQQSTILLTLLDLMGTSVNVKVDRDNPFRIPPGVSKEVTFAQGASMLLTVATGTNFLIGLEKFTASIGADNHTNQRIIQAIFAIQQLDATRDSVKAATWMWMWKYHLSTFLQLVAGVGMIVVGFIMNMQATSVLGLMLNFAALQFIGEIQDVAFWVAKQGFVSMWVEQTTHLVEMVQLPAPRNLRKDSRFWHPSLIKRAVYAVVTIGLLVGYALLVRQQATGQFLCQNLFVQFGDDFRPELSALSGEYQQHPTQLIAGRVVYYAATSGARFAYCASLQVWTFKGGSFDLQFAQGHDSQVTQVDPENDDPCLFYWAKSQTTETYDLTQTMATPWTVWDMYTNQTHLPIDWMTLFCLDCNAGRTCSNHGTCRANRCDCNWGRFGLHCEYALPCTALELDQRTPPFPHVLNKHGEGRTLPSSSYVLLRDDKGIPVVVYNKPVYVSSPQQQQRTLQQLHHRVMSDDVGNETISLMTAMVEEEEEQVANGLLLSQPQQFDYNDEQEGPIQDLLLFTGRRWGLAQTIDEHGKSTVPTYRSELVRFLRNDRFLAIFSGFDFHMMSSSVDIGTPTDFVTPIEISWYKTRTWLTLAATESNSSNGNLKTRLDLYRYDPTQPLDTVLLCAWCQSAFNPCLNEGFCEGQDDTPQNNDGQDDGGGGQCICKTGFGGYLCEHEQACTDTGASCFQNATCNESTGDCNCPLGYEGRLCQYDEEPLRSEL
;
A
#
# COMPACT_ATOMS: atom_id res chain seq x y z
N MET A 1 -40.82 -11.17 -21.99
CA MET A 1 -40.77 -12.02 -23.21
C MET A 1 -39.28 -12.30 -23.42
N THR A 2 -38.71 -13.49 -23.24
CA THR A 2 -39.16 -14.87 -23.48
C THR A 2 -38.59 -15.83 -22.42
N THR A 3 -39.50 -16.66 -21.91
CA THR A 3 -39.44 -17.99 -21.26
C THR A 3 -38.14 -18.63 -20.73
N SER A 4 -38.29 -19.08 -19.49
CA SER A 4 -37.46 -19.97 -18.67
C SER A 4 -37.40 -21.43 -19.14
N THR A 5 -36.30 -22.10 -18.81
CA THR A 5 -36.28 -23.54 -18.48
C THR A 5 -35.38 -23.77 -17.27
N THR A 6 -36.02 -24.04 -16.12
CA THR A 6 -35.37 -24.43 -14.86
C THR A 6 -35.44 -25.96 -14.70
N SER A 7 -34.29 -26.63 -14.65
CA SER A 7 -34.20 -28.03 -14.22
C SER A 7 -34.02 -28.09 -12.70
N LYS A 8 -34.97 -28.74 -12.02
CA LYS A 8 -34.90 -29.08 -10.60
C LYS A 8 -33.95 -30.27 -10.38
N ALA A 9 -32.97 -30.11 -9.50
CA ALA A 9 -32.25 -31.21 -8.89
C ALA A 9 -32.65 -31.32 -7.40
N TYR A 10 -33.04 -32.53 -7.01
CA TYR A 10 -33.39 -32.93 -5.65
C TYR A 10 -32.14 -32.96 -4.76
N ALA A 11 -32.19 -32.32 -3.60
CA ALA A 11 -31.31 -32.62 -2.48
C ALA A 11 -32.14 -32.62 -1.18
N SER A 12 -32.07 -33.75 -0.48
CA SER A 12 -32.78 -34.11 0.74
C SER A 12 -31.90 -33.95 1.97
N GLY A 13 -32.48 -33.45 3.07
CA GLY A 13 -31.96 -33.54 4.45
C GLY A 13 -31.36 -32.22 4.96
N ALA A 14 -31.60 -31.73 6.18
CA ALA A 14 -32.42 -32.19 7.30
C ALA A 14 -32.90 -30.93 8.07
N SER A 15 -34.19 -30.91 8.43
CA SER A 15 -34.83 -29.79 9.13
C SER A 15 -34.75 -30.02 10.64
N VAL A 16 -33.91 -29.25 11.34
CA VAL A 16 -34.00 -29.06 12.79
C VAL A 16 -35.00 -27.93 13.07
N ARG A 17 -36.05 -28.28 13.81
CA ARG A 17 -37.21 -27.45 14.12
C ARG A 17 -36.97 -26.78 15.47
N SER A 18 -36.85 -25.44 15.52
CA SER A 18 -37.11 -24.67 16.74
C SER A 18 -38.26 -23.69 16.52
N ARG A 19 -39.35 -23.91 17.27
CA ARG A 19 -40.36 -22.94 17.72
C ARG A 19 -39.73 -22.22 18.92
N GLU A 20 -39.96 -20.97 19.29
CA GLU A 20 -41.12 -20.06 19.31
C GLU A 20 -40.54 -18.66 19.69
N GLY A 21 -41.19 -17.54 19.33
CA GLY A 21 -40.75 -16.24 19.87
C GLY A 21 -41.32 -14.97 19.22
N SER A 22 -42.62 -14.76 19.36
CA SER A 22 -43.29 -13.48 19.66
C SER A 22 -42.81 -12.18 18.97
N SER A 23 -43.61 -11.69 18.02
CA SER A 23 -43.60 -10.31 17.50
C SER A 23 -44.10 -9.32 18.57
N VAL A 24 -43.25 -8.37 18.99
CA VAL A 24 -43.64 -7.20 19.79
C VAL A 24 -43.72 -5.97 18.88
N ARG A 25 -44.93 -5.43 18.71
CA ARG A 25 -45.20 -4.10 18.13
C ARG A 25 -44.85 -3.04 19.18
N PHE A 26 -43.88 -2.17 18.89
CA PHE A 26 -43.70 -0.93 19.63
C PHE A 26 -44.59 0.17 19.03
N SER A 27 -45.52 0.67 19.85
CA SER A 27 -46.32 1.87 19.61
C SER A 27 -45.92 2.88 20.68
N LEU A 28 -45.16 3.90 20.30
CA LEU A 28 -44.79 5.00 21.21
C LEU A 28 -45.89 6.07 21.19
N ARG A 29 -46.60 6.20 22.32
CA ARG A 29 -47.27 7.45 22.73
C ARG A 29 -46.40 8.11 23.80
N PRO A 30 -46.23 9.44 23.83
CA PRO A 30 -45.62 10.10 24.95
C PRO A 30 -46.63 10.21 26.10
N ARG A 31 -46.15 9.88 27.30
CA ARG A 31 -46.85 10.01 28.58
C ARG A 31 -46.08 11.03 29.39
N GLU A 32 -46.73 12.14 29.68
CA GLU A 32 -46.32 13.11 30.70
C GLU A 32 -46.43 12.41 32.06
N ASP A 33 -45.36 12.44 32.86
CA ASP A 33 -45.46 12.24 34.30
C ASP A 33 -44.39 13.11 34.98
N SER A 34 -44.92 14.09 35.71
CA SER A 34 -44.29 15.02 36.64
C SER A 34 -43.52 14.32 37.76
N MET A 35 -42.29 14.75 38.02
CA MET A 35 -41.56 14.41 39.24
C MET A 35 -41.71 15.52 40.28
N ALA A 36 -42.43 15.21 41.36
CA ALA A 36 -42.38 15.96 42.61
C ALA A 36 -41.18 15.46 43.43
N PHE A 37 -40.28 16.38 43.80
CA PHE A 37 -39.23 16.13 44.79
C PHE A 37 -39.55 16.91 46.06
N ALA A 38 -39.67 16.17 47.16
CA ALA A 38 -39.79 16.70 48.52
C ALA A 38 -38.40 16.71 49.18
N ALA A 39 -37.99 17.85 49.73
CA ALA A 39 -36.93 17.99 50.74
C ALA A 39 -37.29 19.20 51.61
N SER A 40 -37.81 18.94 52.80
CA SER A 40 -37.11 19.01 54.10
C SER A 40 -36.90 20.44 54.60
N THR A 41 -37.74 20.78 55.56
CA THR A 41 -37.73 21.95 56.43
C THR A 41 -36.48 22.03 57.31
N SER A 42 -35.85 23.18 57.37
CA SER A 42 -35.15 23.66 58.58
C SER A 42 -35.41 25.17 58.70
N ASN A 43 -36.07 25.52 59.80
CA ASN A 43 -36.15 26.89 60.31
C ASN A 43 -34.74 27.39 60.63
N ASP A 44 -34.46 28.65 60.30
CA ASP A 44 -33.78 29.57 61.19
C ASP A 44 -34.16 31.00 60.79
N ASP A 45 -34.44 31.79 61.82
CA ASP A 45 -34.80 33.20 61.81
C ASP A 45 -33.68 34.08 61.22
N ASP A 46 -34.03 35.14 60.48
CA ASP A 46 -33.47 36.48 60.72
C ASP A 46 -34.11 37.57 59.85
N ASP A 47 -34.21 38.73 60.47
CA ASP A 47 -34.92 39.95 60.11
C ASP A 47 -34.48 40.67 58.81
N ASN A 48 -35.38 41.58 58.38
CA ASN A 48 -35.19 42.73 57.48
C ASN A 48 -35.11 42.43 55.97
N ASN A 49 -36.09 42.93 55.20
CA ASN A 49 -36.04 44.29 54.65
C ASN A 49 -37.25 44.54 53.73
N ASP A 50 -38.09 45.50 54.11
CA ASP A 50 -39.14 46.06 53.27
C ASP A 50 -38.50 46.88 52.14
N ASN A 51 -38.53 46.40 50.90
CA ASN A 51 -38.60 47.21 49.65
C ASN A 51 -38.42 46.34 48.39
N GLU A 52 -39.47 45.67 47.91
CA GLU A 52 -39.50 45.24 46.49
C GLU A 52 -40.90 44.91 45.96
N HIS A 53 -41.90 45.75 46.27
CA HIS A 53 -43.27 45.57 45.78
C HIS A 53 -43.74 46.71 44.85
N ARG A 54 -42.86 47.20 43.97
CA ARG A 54 -43.17 48.35 43.11
C ARG A 54 -42.77 48.25 41.64
N GLN A 55 -42.72 47.05 41.06
CA GLN A 55 -42.43 46.93 39.62
C GLN A 55 -43.38 46.06 38.77
N GLU A 56 -44.36 45.36 39.36
CA GLU A 56 -45.31 44.55 38.56
C GLU A 56 -46.64 45.24 38.18
N GLN A 57 -46.93 46.45 38.68
CA GLN A 57 -48.22 47.13 38.39
C GLN A 57 -48.21 48.16 37.25
N SER A 58 -47.18 48.18 36.38
CA SER A 58 -47.06 49.21 35.34
C SER A 58 -47.21 48.73 33.88
N LEU A 59 -47.40 47.43 33.62
CA LEU A 59 -47.58 46.92 32.25
C LEU A 59 -49.01 46.54 31.86
N GLU A 60 -49.97 46.59 32.80
CA GLU A 60 -51.38 46.22 32.51
C GLU A 60 -52.30 47.42 32.23
N LYS A 61 -51.76 48.65 32.21
CA LYS A 61 -52.56 49.90 32.13
C LYS A 61 -52.32 50.72 30.85
N TYR A 62 -52.18 50.05 29.71
CA TYR A 62 -52.05 50.71 28.40
C TYR A 62 -52.87 50.06 27.28
N GLY A 63 -53.85 49.22 27.62
CA GLY A 63 -54.62 48.43 26.65
C GLY A 63 -56.01 48.97 26.25
N ASP A 64 -56.62 49.92 26.97
CA ASP A 64 -58.08 50.09 26.90
C ASP A 64 -58.63 51.42 26.35
N ASP A 65 -57.80 52.42 25.96
CA ASP A 65 -58.32 53.74 25.58
C ASP A 65 -57.92 54.20 24.16
N LEU A 66 -58.12 53.36 23.14
CA LEU A 66 -58.00 53.78 21.73
C LEU A 66 -59.17 53.32 20.84
N GLU A 67 -60.40 53.62 21.27
CA GLU A 67 -61.56 53.68 20.36
C GLU A 67 -61.49 54.97 19.52
N LEU A 68 -60.74 54.95 18.43
CA LEU A 68 -60.75 56.00 17.41
C LEU A 68 -61.67 55.59 16.25
N GLY A 69 -62.82 56.27 16.17
CA GLY A 69 -63.50 56.64 14.92
C GLY A 69 -63.63 55.57 13.83
N SER A 70 -64.69 54.76 13.92
CA SER A 70 -65.34 54.12 12.78
C SER A 70 -65.64 55.13 11.66
N MET A 71 -64.85 55.14 10.58
CA MET A 71 -65.34 55.43 9.22
C MET A 71 -64.29 55.16 8.14
N GLY A 72 -64.50 54.06 7.42
CA GLY A 72 -63.76 53.63 6.24
C GLY A 72 -63.61 52.11 6.28
N ASP A 73 -64.49 51.38 5.59
CA ASP A 73 -64.33 49.95 5.28
C ASP A 73 -63.14 49.77 4.31
N ASP A 74 -61.95 50.19 4.73
CA ASP A 74 -60.69 49.77 4.14
C ASP A 74 -60.41 48.41 4.77
N ASP A 75 -60.60 47.35 3.99
CA ASP A 75 -60.28 45.97 4.37
C ASP A 75 -58.88 45.91 5.00
N HIS A 76 -58.83 45.97 6.34
CA HIS A 76 -57.61 45.78 7.12
C HIS A 76 -57.25 44.30 7.01
N GLU A 77 -56.64 43.94 5.87
CA GLU A 77 -56.00 42.65 5.69
C GLU A 77 -54.95 42.50 6.80
N GLU A 78 -55.26 41.64 7.78
CA GLU A 78 -54.31 41.21 8.81
C GLU A 78 -53.01 40.83 8.12
N GLU A 79 -51.94 41.54 8.46
CA GLU A 79 -50.63 41.33 7.85
C GLU A 79 -50.10 39.99 8.31
N GLU A 80 -50.07 39.00 7.40
CA GLU A 80 -49.54 37.68 7.69
C GLU A 80 -48.07 37.83 8.12
N THR A 81 -47.76 37.34 9.31
CA THR A 81 -46.41 37.35 9.86
C THR A 81 -45.84 35.93 9.92
N VAL A 82 -44.53 35.80 9.72
CA VAL A 82 -43.80 34.54 9.81
C VAL A 82 -42.88 34.60 11.04
N PRO A 83 -42.99 33.65 11.99
CA PRO A 83 -42.09 33.61 13.14
C PRO A 83 -40.65 33.34 12.70
N MET A 84 -39.69 33.97 13.38
CA MET A 84 -38.27 33.73 13.13
C MET A 84 -37.90 32.29 13.54
N THR A 85 -36.94 31.66 12.84
CA THR A 85 -36.50 30.30 13.19
C THR A 85 -35.80 30.32 14.55
N GLU A 86 -36.18 29.41 15.45
CA GLU A 86 -35.56 29.25 16.79
C GLU A 86 -34.19 28.56 16.67
N ASP A 87 -33.21 29.28 16.12
CA ASP A 87 -31.84 28.79 15.93
C ASP A 87 -30.79 29.84 16.37
N VAL A 88 -29.54 29.39 16.55
CA VAL A 88 -28.43 30.27 16.94
C VAL A 88 -28.13 31.36 15.89
N TYR A 89 -28.46 31.13 14.62
CA TYR A 89 -28.29 32.13 13.57
C TYR A 89 -29.27 33.30 13.76
N SER A 90 -30.51 33.00 14.13
CA SER A 90 -31.54 33.97 14.47
C SER A 90 -31.18 34.73 15.75
N LEU A 91 -30.62 34.03 16.76
CA LEU A 91 -30.07 34.64 17.97
C LEU A 91 -28.95 35.64 17.65
N LEU A 92 -28.04 35.30 16.73
CA LEU A 92 -26.96 36.20 16.29
C LEU A 92 -27.54 37.49 15.68
N THR A 93 -28.60 37.39 14.88
CA THR A 93 -29.27 38.56 14.27
C THR A 93 -29.91 39.50 15.28
N VAL A 94 -30.57 38.97 16.32
CA VAL A 94 -31.29 39.78 17.32
C VAL A 94 -30.35 40.30 18.42
N SER A 95 -29.22 39.63 18.65
CA SER A 95 -28.29 39.98 19.73
C SER A 95 -27.66 41.37 19.62
N ASN A 96 -27.41 42.01 20.77
CA ASN A 96 -26.64 43.25 20.86
C ASN A 96 -25.18 43.02 20.47
N TRP A 97 -24.58 43.98 19.73
CA TRP A 97 -23.18 43.86 19.31
C TRP A 97 -22.26 43.79 20.53
N GLY A 98 -21.42 42.75 20.59
CA GLY A 98 -20.50 42.51 21.71
C GLY A 98 -21.16 42.03 23.01
N GLY A 99 -22.48 41.81 23.03
CA GLY A 99 -23.19 41.24 24.18
C GLY A 99 -22.93 39.74 24.37
N ALA A 100 -23.33 39.20 25.52
CA ALA A 100 -23.16 37.78 25.83
C ALA A 100 -23.80 36.85 24.78
N SER A 101 -25.02 37.17 24.32
CA SER A 101 -25.75 36.42 23.29
C SER A 101 -25.05 36.42 21.92
N PHE A 102 -24.37 37.52 21.58
CA PHE A 102 -23.60 37.63 20.34
C PHE A 102 -22.40 36.69 20.37
N TRP A 103 -21.61 36.74 21.45
CA TRP A 103 -20.43 35.88 21.61
C TRP A 103 -20.79 34.41 21.75
N PHE A 104 -21.87 34.10 22.48
CA PHE A 104 -22.39 32.74 22.57
C PHE A 104 -22.77 32.20 21.19
N SER A 105 -23.53 32.98 20.41
CA SER A 105 -23.95 32.55 19.07
C SER A 105 -22.75 32.33 18.15
N LEU A 106 -21.78 33.26 18.17
CA LEU A 106 -20.56 33.17 17.39
C LEU A 106 -19.71 31.95 17.79
N LEU A 107 -19.61 31.65 19.09
CA LEU A 107 -18.89 30.48 19.61
C LEU A 107 -19.49 29.18 19.10
N ILE A 108 -20.83 29.03 19.16
CA ILE A 108 -21.50 27.81 18.70
C ILE A 108 -21.39 27.66 17.18
N ILE A 109 -21.55 28.74 16.42
CA ILE A 109 -21.33 28.71 14.97
C ILE A 109 -19.89 28.33 14.66
N PHE A 110 -18.91 28.93 15.34
CA PHE A 110 -17.50 28.60 15.16
C PHE A 110 -17.20 27.13 15.49
N LEU A 111 -17.79 26.60 16.57
CA LEU A 111 -17.67 25.20 16.94
C LEU A 111 -18.24 24.27 15.85
N GLN A 112 -19.43 24.59 15.33
CA GLN A 112 -20.06 23.83 14.24
C GLN A 112 -19.19 23.86 12.98
N GLN A 113 -18.74 25.05 12.54
CA GLN A 113 -17.90 25.20 11.35
C GLN A 113 -16.55 24.50 11.51
N SER A 114 -15.93 24.60 12.69
CA SER A 114 -14.67 23.93 12.99
C SER A 114 -14.84 22.41 12.96
N THR A 115 -15.95 21.89 13.47
CA THR A 115 -16.26 20.45 13.42
C THR A 115 -16.43 19.99 11.97
N ILE A 116 -17.22 20.70 11.16
CA ILE A 116 -17.40 20.40 9.73
C ILE A 116 -16.05 20.44 8.99
N LEU A 117 -15.22 21.45 9.25
CA LEU A 117 -13.91 21.60 8.64
C LEU A 117 -12.96 20.48 9.06
N LEU A 118 -12.91 20.14 10.35
CA LEU A 118 -12.08 19.04 10.86
C LEU A 118 -12.50 17.70 10.27
N THR A 119 -13.81 17.43 10.17
CA THR A 119 -14.32 16.25 9.49
C THR A 119 -13.93 16.26 8.02
N LEU A 120 -14.05 17.39 7.32
CA LEU A 120 -13.63 17.49 5.91
C LEU A 120 -12.12 17.23 5.73
N LEU A 121 -11.28 17.79 6.59
CA LEU A 121 -9.82 17.59 6.56
C LEU A 121 -9.44 16.13 6.85
N ASP A 122 -10.13 15.50 7.80
CA ASP A 122 -9.96 14.07 8.10
C ASP A 122 -10.34 13.20 6.89
N LEU A 123 -11.49 13.46 6.28
CA LEU A 123 -11.97 12.73 5.10
C LEU A 123 -11.09 12.92 3.87
N MET A 124 -10.50 14.12 3.69
CA MET A 124 -9.53 14.38 2.62
C MET A 124 -8.17 13.72 2.88
N GLY A 125 -7.98 13.09 4.04
CA GLY A 125 -6.75 12.39 4.37
C GLY A 125 -5.56 13.34 4.49
N THR A 126 -5.78 14.63 4.73
CA THR A 126 -4.72 15.62 4.94
C THR A 126 -4.05 15.49 6.32
N SER A 127 -4.18 14.34 6.98
CA SER A 127 -3.38 14.06 8.16
C SER A 127 -1.92 14.22 7.76
N VAL A 128 -1.20 15.06 8.51
CA VAL A 128 0.03 15.78 8.15
C VAL A 128 1.17 14.91 7.56
N ASN A 129 1.06 13.58 7.63
CA ASN A 129 2.08 12.64 7.18
C ASN A 129 1.64 11.65 6.09
N VAL A 130 0.38 11.69 5.63
CA VAL A 130 -0.09 10.75 4.59
C VAL A 130 -0.03 11.41 3.22
N LYS A 131 0.85 10.90 2.35
CA LYS A 131 0.93 11.32 0.94
C LYS A 131 -0.41 11.05 0.26
N VAL A 132 -1.11 12.13 -0.12
CA VAL A 132 -2.41 12.07 -0.81
C VAL A 132 -2.24 11.32 -2.12
N ASP A 133 -3.07 10.29 -2.32
CA ASP A 133 -3.08 9.54 -3.56
C ASP A 133 -3.69 10.40 -4.66
N ARG A 134 -2.91 10.76 -5.68
CA ARG A 134 -3.36 11.74 -6.69
C ARG A 134 -4.59 11.27 -7.47
N ASP A 135 -4.71 9.96 -7.66
CA ASP A 135 -5.80 9.34 -8.41
C ASP A 135 -7.03 9.04 -7.54
N ASN A 136 -6.87 9.04 -6.21
CA ASN A 136 -7.95 8.82 -5.26
C ASN A 136 -7.82 9.69 -4.00
N PRO A 137 -7.92 11.02 -4.11
CA PRO A 137 -7.70 11.94 -2.99
C PRO A 137 -8.74 11.77 -1.88
N PHE A 138 -9.91 11.24 -2.21
CA PHE A 138 -11.01 11.02 -1.27
C PHE A 138 -11.05 9.59 -0.74
N ARG A 139 -10.03 8.75 -0.98
CA ARG A 139 -9.98 7.35 -0.50
C ARG A 139 -11.27 6.58 -0.76
N ILE A 140 -11.87 6.80 -1.93
CA ILE A 140 -13.12 6.16 -2.33
C ILE A 140 -12.79 4.67 -2.50
N PRO A 141 -13.47 3.77 -1.77
CA PRO A 141 -13.21 2.35 -1.91
C PRO A 141 -13.55 1.92 -3.35
N PRO A 142 -12.63 1.21 -4.02
CA PRO A 142 -12.92 0.65 -5.32
C PRO A 142 -13.95 -0.48 -5.19
N GLY A 143 -14.86 -0.57 -6.16
CA GLY A 143 -15.85 -1.65 -6.24
C GLY A 143 -16.64 -1.85 -4.94
N VAL A 144 -17.73 -1.12 -4.78
CA VAL A 144 -18.66 -1.38 -3.68
C VAL A 144 -19.72 -2.40 -4.11
N SER A 145 -20.30 -3.12 -3.15
CA SER A 145 -21.43 -4.02 -3.45
C SER A 145 -22.61 -3.23 -4.03
N LYS A 146 -23.50 -3.90 -4.77
CA LYS A 146 -24.66 -3.24 -5.40
C LYS A 146 -25.61 -2.69 -4.34
N GLU A 147 -25.69 -3.37 -3.20
CA GLU A 147 -26.46 -2.99 -2.03
C GLU A 147 -25.93 -1.68 -1.44
N VAL A 148 -24.60 -1.57 -1.27
CA VAL A 148 -23.95 -0.35 -0.78
C VAL A 148 -24.10 0.78 -1.79
N THR A 149 -23.90 0.50 -3.09
CA THR A 149 -24.12 1.49 -4.17
C THR A 149 -25.54 2.05 -4.12
N PHE A 150 -26.56 1.18 -4.04
CA PHE A 150 -27.95 1.62 -3.93
C PHE A 150 -28.20 2.45 -2.66
N ALA A 151 -27.68 2.00 -1.52
CA ALA A 151 -27.79 2.73 -0.25
C ALA A 151 -27.11 4.11 -0.31
N GLN A 152 -25.96 4.22 -0.99
CA GLN A 152 -25.27 5.49 -1.23
C GLN A 152 -26.12 6.45 -2.07
N GLY A 153 -26.74 5.96 -3.14
CA GLY A 153 -27.66 6.76 -3.96
C GLY A 153 -28.89 7.25 -3.18
N ALA A 154 -29.50 6.39 -2.36
CA ALA A 154 -30.63 6.76 -1.50
C ALA A 154 -30.21 7.76 -0.41
N SER A 155 -29.05 7.52 0.21
CA SER A 155 -28.45 8.44 1.19
C SER A 155 -28.23 9.83 0.60
N MET A 156 -27.79 9.92 -0.65
CA MET A 156 -27.60 11.20 -1.33
C MET A 156 -28.89 12.04 -1.41
N LEU A 157 -30.01 11.39 -1.75
CA LEU A 157 -31.32 12.05 -1.77
C LEU A 157 -31.73 12.49 -0.36
N LEU A 158 -31.46 11.63 0.63
CA LEU A 158 -31.76 11.93 2.02
C LEU A 158 -30.93 13.12 2.54
N THR A 159 -29.63 13.16 2.28
CA THR A 159 -28.73 14.27 2.66
C THR A 159 -29.24 15.61 2.14
N VAL A 160 -29.75 15.65 0.91
CA VAL A 160 -30.31 16.90 0.34
C VAL A 160 -31.67 17.23 0.95
N ALA A 161 -32.49 16.22 1.25
CA ALA A 161 -33.79 16.41 1.90
C ALA A 161 -33.67 16.84 3.38
N THR A 162 -32.66 16.36 4.11
CA THR A 162 -32.43 16.68 5.53
C THR A 162 -31.51 17.88 5.75
N GLY A 163 -30.93 18.45 4.69
CA GLY A 163 -30.10 19.66 4.72
C GLY A 163 -30.89 20.94 5.05
N THR A 164 -31.55 21.01 6.20
CA THR A 164 -32.42 22.13 6.62
C THR A 164 -31.67 23.45 6.67
N ASN A 165 -30.43 23.47 7.15
CA ASN A 165 -29.58 24.67 7.17
C ASN A 165 -29.32 25.27 5.80
N PHE A 166 -29.12 24.43 4.79
CA PHE A 166 -28.98 24.90 3.42
C PHE A 166 -30.28 25.53 2.92
N LEU A 167 -31.43 24.89 3.20
CA LEU A 167 -32.74 25.36 2.76
C LEU A 167 -33.15 26.68 3.45
N ILE A 168 -32.97 26.77 4.77
CA ILE A 168 -33.29 27.97 5.57
C ILE A 168 -32.35 29.11 5.17
N GLY A 169 -31.04 28.86 5.05
CA GLY A 169 -30.07 29.85 4.62
C GLY A 169 -30.36 30.39 3.21
N LEU A 170 -30.72 29.51 2.27
CA LEU A 170 -31.12 29.91 0.91
C LEU A 170 -32.41 30.72 0.90
N GLU A 171 -33.38 30.37 1.73
CA GLU A 171 -34.64 31.10 1.85
C GLU A 171 -34.41 32.52 2.40
N LYS A 172 -33.63 32.65 3.49
CA LYS A 172 -33.21 33.94 4.03
C LYS A 172 -32.41 34.75 2.98
N PHE A 173 -31.51 34.11 2.24
CA PHE A 173 -30.69 34.76 1.22
C PHE A 173 -31.50 35.28 0.02
N THR A 174 -32.43 34.46 -0.49
CA THR A 174 -33.29 34.85 -1.62
C THR A 174 -34.29 35.93 -1.22
N ALA A 175 -34.84 35.87 0.00
CA ALA A 175 -35.66 36.94 0.56
C ALA A 175 -34.84 38.24 0.67
N SER A 176 -33.58 38.15 1.08
CA SER A 176 -32.68 39.29 1.21
C SER A 176 -32.38 40.01 -0.12
N ILE A 177 -32.15 39.24 -1.20
CA ILE A 177 -31.88 39.81 -2.54
C ILE A 177 -33.14 40.46 -3.13
N GLY A 178 -34.31 39.88 -2.88
CA GLY A 178 -35.59 40.37 -3.39
C GLY A 178 -36.20 41.52 -2.60
N ALA A 179 -35.65 41.86 -1.43
CA ALA A 179 -36.22 42.87 -0.56
C ALA A 179 -35.82 44.29 -0.98
N ASP A 180 -36.81 45.10 -1.32
CA ASP A 180 -36.65 46.55 -1.53
C ASP A 180 -36.12 47.22 -0.25
N ASN A 181 -35.33 48.29 -0.40
CA ASN A 181 -34.82 49.09 0.74
C ASN A 181 -35.93 49.51 1.73
N HIS A 182 -37.15 49.70 1.24
CA HIS A 182 -38.29 50.09 2.06
C HIS A 182 -38.81 48.96 2.97
N THR A 183 -38.82 47.72 2.50
CA THR A 183 -39.24 46.55 3.30
C THR A 183 -38.22 46.27 4.40
N ASN A 184 -36.93 46.35 4.07
CA ASN A 184 -35.85 46.23 5.05
C ASN A 184 -35.96 47.31 6.14
N GLN A 185 -36.32 48.55 5.78
CA GLN A 185 -36.54 49.61 6.77
C GLN A 185 -37.71 49.31 7.73
N ARG A 186 -38.81 48.73 7.24
CA ARG A 186 -39.97 48.38 8.09
C ARG A 186 -39.64 47.28 9.08
N ILE A 187 -38.94 46.24 8.63
CA ILE A 187 -38.48 45.15 9.51
C ILE A 187 -37.59 45.72 10.62
N ILE A 188 -36.66 46.61 10.25
CA ILE A 188 -35.76 47.22 11.23
C ILE A 188 -36.55 48.11 12.21
N GLN A 189 -37.55 48.86 11.75
CA GLN A 189 -38.41 49.66 12.63
C GLN A 189 -39.19 48.81 13.63
N ALA A 190 -39.72 47.66 13.22
CA ALA A 190 -40.42 46.74 14.12
C ALA A 190 -39.47 46.20 15.21
N ILE A 191 -38.24 45.85 14.85
CA ILE A 191 -37.24 45.35 15.80
C ILE A 191 -36.77 46.46 16.75
N PHE A 192 -36.59 47.69 16.27
CA PHE A 192 -36.26 48.83 17.14
C PHE A 192 -37.36 49.14 18.14
N ALA A 193 -38.63 49.03 17.71
CA ALA A 193 -39.77 49.22 18.59
C ALA A 193 -39.76 48.18 19.74
N ILE A 194 -39.38 46.93 19.44
CA ILE A 194 -39.29 45.85 20.45
C ILE A 194 -38.12 46.09 21.41
N GLN A 195 -36.97 46.59 20.93
CA GLN A 195 -35.78 46.78 21.79
C GLN A 195 -35.85 48.03 22.70
N GLN A 196 -36.92 48.83 22.65
CA GLN A 196 -37.10 50.05 23.46
C GLN A 196 -35.88 51.00 23.50
N LEU A 197 -35.04 50.98 22.46
CA LEU A 197 -33.87 51.84 22.40
C LEU A 197 -34.31 53.26 21.99
N ASP A 198 -34.21 54.22 22.93
CA ASP A 198 -34.35 55.66 22.68
C ASP A 198 -33.21 56.16 21.77
N ALA A 199 -33.31 55.82 20.49
CA ALA A 199 -32.29 56.08 19.49
C ALA A 199 -32.57 57.42 18.78
N THR A 200 -31.64 58.37 18.90
CA THR A 200 -31.64 59.60 18.10
C THR A 200 -31.57 59.27 16.61
N ARG A 201 -32.17 60.10 15.74
CA ARG A 201 -32.30 59.85 14.28
C ARG A 201 -31.00 59.44 13.57
N ASP A 202 -29.84 59.94 14.02
CA ASP A 202 -28.54 59.60 13.45
C ASP A 202 -28.03 58.21 13.90
N SER A 203 -28.38 57.78 15.11
CA SER A 203 -28.08 56.42 15.60
C SER A 203 -28.91 55.34 14.89
N VAL A 204 -30.13 55.68 14.44
CA VAL A 204 -30.99 54.76 13.67
C VAL A 204 -30.33 54.33 12.35
N LYS A 205 -29.61 55.22 11.67
CA LYS A 205 -28.90 54.89 10.42
C LYS A 205 -27.70 53.96 10.64
N ALA A 206 -26.91 54.21 11.68
CA ALA A 206 -25.79 53.34 12.00
C ALA A 206 -26.28 51.96 12.44
N ALA A 207 -27.35 51.91 13.22
CA ALA A 207 -27.86 50.68 13.78
C ALA A 207 -28.66 49.84 12.76
N THR A 208 -29.39 50.47 11.82
CA THR A 208 -29.94 49.79 10.63
C THR A 208 -28.85 49.12 9.79
N TRP A 209 -27.74 49.82 9.53
CA TRP A 209 -26.62 49.24 8.79
C TRP A 209 -25.96 48.06 9.51
N MET A 210 -25.71 48.19 10.81
CA MET A 210 -25.17 47.09 11.64
C MET A 210 -26.08 45.87 11.67
N TRP A 211 -27.40 46.08 11.76
CA TRP A 211 -28.38 44.99 11.75
C TRP A 211 -28.40 44.27 10.40
N MET A 212 -28.44 45.01 9.29
CA MET A 212 -28.36 44.44 7.94
C MET A 212 -27.10 43.60 7.77
N TRP A 213 -25.95 44.09 8.23
CA TRP A 213 -24.71 43.33 8.21
C TRP A 213 -24.82 42.02 9.02
N LYS A 214 -25.36 42.05 10.24
CA LYS A 214 -25.58 40.83 11.05
C LYS A 214 -26.51 39.84 10.36
N TYR A 215 -27.59 40.34 9.75
CA TYR A 215 -28.54 39.51 9.01
C TYR A 215 -27.89 38.80 7.81
N HIS A 216 -27.14 39.54 7.00
CA HIS A 216 -26.40 38.95 5.88
C HIS A 216 -25.31 37.99 6.35
N LEU A 217 -24.55 38.36 7.39
CA LEU A 217 -23.50 37.51 7.95
C LEU A 217 -24.06 36.20 8.50
N SER A 218 -25.12 36.29 9.31
CA SER A 218 -25.79 35.12 9.88
C SER A 218 -26.34 34.19 8.78
N THR A 219 -27.02 34.78 7.79
CA THR A 219 -27.54 34.04 6.62
C THR A 219 -26.42 33.38 5.81
N PHE A 220 -25.32 34.08 5.58
CA PHE A 220 -24.16 33.55 4.88
C PHE A 220 -23.50 32.40 5.65
N LEU A 221 -23.30 32.55 6.96
CA LEU A 221 -22.74 31.49 7.82
C LEU A 221 -23.65 30.25 7.85
N GLN A 222 -24.97 30.43 7.91
CA GLN A 222 -25.94 29.32 7.86
C GLN A 222 -25.89 28.60 6.50
N LEU A 223 -25.76 29.35 5.39
CA LEU A 223 -25.59 28.78 4.06
C LEU A 223 -24.28 28.00 3.93
N VAL A 224 -23.16 28.56 4.43
CA VAL A 224 -21.86 27.88 4.45
C VAL A 224 -21.91 26.59 5.28
N ALA A 225 -22.56 26.61 6.45
CA ALA A 225 -22.80 25.41 7.26
C ALA A 225 -23.57 24.35 6.45
N GLY A 226 -24.67 24.76 5.82
CA GLY A 226 -25.50 23.86 5.01
C GLY A 226 -24.76 23.24 3.84
N VAL A 227 -23.99 24.04 3.09
CA VAL A 227 -23.15 23.54 1.99
C VAL A 227 -22.05 22.62 2.50
N GLY A 228 -21.37 22.97 3.59
CA GLY A 228 -20.35 22.15 4.22
C GLY A 228 -20.88 20.78 4.63
N MET A 229 -22.06 20.73 5.27
CA MET A 229 -22.72 19.48 5.64
C MET A 229 -23.06 18.61 4.42
N ILE A 230 -23.55 19.20 3.32
CA ILE A 230 -23.83 18.47 2.08
C ILE A 230 -22.54 17.90 1.47
N VAL A 231 -21.46 18.67 1.42
CA VAL A 231 -20.16 18.24 0.87
C VAL A 231 -19.56 17.12 1.71
N VAL A 232 -19.53 17.27 3.04
CA VAL A 232 -19.04 16.23 3.96
C VAL A 232 -19.90 14.98 3.84
N GLY A 233 -21.23 15.13 3.82
CA GLY A 233 -22.16 14.01 3.61
C GLY A 233 -21.93 13.28 2.30
N PHE A 234 -21.67 14.00 1.20
CA PHE A 234 -21.32 13.40 -0.08
C PHE A 234 -20.04 12.55 0.04
N ILE A 235 -18.96 13.11 0.61
CA ILE A 235 -17.68 12.41 0.73
C ILE A 235 -17.80 11.18 1.66
N MET A 236 -18.44 11.32 2.82
CA MET A 236 -18.65 10.21 3.76
C MET A 236 -19.50 9.10 3.15
N ASN A 237 -20.52 9.44 2.37
CA ASN A 237 -21.31 8.46 1.64
C ASN A 237 -20.45 7.69 0.64
N MET A 238 -19.60 8.38 -0.12
CA MET A 238 -18.75 7.74 -1.13
C MET A 238 -17.65 6.85 -0.53
N GLN A 239 -17.15 7.18 0.66
CA GLN A 239 -16.15 6.39 1.37
C GLN A 239 -16.69 5.13 2.07
N ALA A 240 -18.01 5.04 2.29
CA ALA A 240 -18.60 3.91 3.00
C ALA A 240 -18.46 2.59 2.22
N THR A 241 -17.86 1.59 2.85
CA THR A 241 -17.74 0.21 2.32
C THR A 241 -18.91 -0.69 2.73
N SER A 242 -19.75 -0.25 3.68
CA SER A 242 -20.88 -1.00 4.19
C SER A 242 -22.09 -0.10 4.43
N VAL A 243 -23.30 -0.68 4.37
CA VAL A 243 -24.55 0.05 4.64
C VAL A 243 -24.61 0.52 6.09
N LEU A 244 -24.08 -0.26 7.04
CA LEU A 244 -24.02 0.13 8.45
C LEU A 244 -23.10 1.34 8.65
N GLY A 245 -21.92 1.34 8.03
CA GLY A 245 -21.02 2.49 8.06
C GLY A 245 -21.67 3.75 7.49
N LEU A 246 -22.43 3.61 6.40
CA LEU A 246 -23.21 4.71 5.84
C LEU A 246 -24.25 5.27 6.82
N MET A 247 -25.00 4.41 7.50
CA MET A 247 -26.01 4.84 8.49
C MET A 247 -25.37 5.53 9.70
N LEU A 248 -24.22 5.04 10.16
CA LEU A 248 -23.45 5.65 11.25
C LEU A 248 -22.93 7.04 10.85
N ASN A 249 -22.41 7.17 9.63
CA ASN A 249 -21.97 8.45 9.07
C ASN A 249 -23.12 9.46 9.00
N PHE A 250 -24.30 9.01 8.56
CA PHE A 250 -25.49 9.85 8.52
C PHE A 250 -25.95 10.30 9.92
N ALA A 251 -25.95 9.40 10.90
CA ALA A 251 -26.30 9.73 12.28
C ALA A 251 -25.32 10.76 12.89
N ALA A 252 -24.03 10.61 12.64
CA ALA A 252 -23.02 11.57 13.09
C ALA A 252 -23.21 12.95 12.45
N LEU A 253 -23.52 13.01 11.16
CA LEU A 253 -23.82 14.27 10.48
C LEU A 253 -25.10 14.93 10.99
N GLN A 254 -26.15 14.14 11.23
CA GLN A 254 -27.38 14.67 11.81
C GLN A 254 -27.11 15.31 13.18
N PHE A 255 -26.31 14.65 14.02
CA PHE A 255 -25.91 15.21 15.31
C PHE A 255 -25.19 16.56 15.16
N ILE A 256 -24.22 16.68 14.24
CA ILE A 256 -23.52 17.96 13.97
C ILE A 256 -24.48 19.04 13.48
N GLY A 257 -25.48 18.67 12.68
CA GLY A 257 -26.54 19.57 12.21
C GLY A 257 -27.39 20.14 13.35
N GLU A 258 -27.67 19.33 14.38
CA GLU A 258 -28.55 19.66 15.50
C GLU A 258 -27.85 20.46 16.62
N ILE A 259 -26.52 20.55 16.65
CA ILE A 259 -25.76 21.26 17.71
C ILE A 259 -26.29 22.69 17.93
N GLN A 260 -26.59 23.39 16.84
CA GLN A 260 -27.08 24.77 16.91
C GLN A 260 -28.49 24.85 17.55
N ASP A 261 -29.37 23.89 17.28
CA ASP A 261 -30.76 23.90 17.75
C ASP A 261 -30.78 23.50 19.23
N VAL A 262 -29.96 22.52 19.60
CA VAL A 262 -29.73 22.13 21.00
C VAL A 262 -29.11 23.29 21.79
N ALA A 263 -28.13 24.00 21.22
CA ALA A 263 -27.53 25.15 21.89
C ALA A 263 -28.52 26.31 22.07
N PHE A 264 -29.36 26.58 21.08
CA PHE A 264 -30.45 27.56 21.21
C PHE A 264 -31.44 27.14 22.30
N TRP A 265 -31.83 25.86 22.33
CA TRP A 265 -32.71 25.32 23.36
C TRP A 265 -32.11 25.44 24.76
N VAL A 266 -30.83 25.09 24.95
CA VAL A 266 -30.13 25.24 26.23
C VAL A 266 -30.06 26.71 26.66
N ALA A 267 -29.83 27.62 25.71
CA ALA A 267 -29.86 29.06 25.95
C ALA A 267 -31.26 29.56 26.36
N LYS A 268 -32.32 29.04 25.73
CA LYS A 268 -33.72 29.33 26.03
C LYS A 268 -34.14 28.89 27.44
N GLN A 269 -33.52 27.85 27.98
CA GLN A 269 -33.78 27.37 29.35
C GLN A 269 -32.98 28.14 30.43
N GLY A 270 -32.22 29.18 30.07
CA GLY A 270 -31.48 29.99 31.06
C GLY A 270 -30.17 29.38 31.56
N PHE A 271 -29.73 28.22 31.05
CA PHE A 271 -28.51 27.55 31.52
C PHE A 271 -27.21 28.30 31.19
N VAL A 272 -27.22 29.17 30.17
CA VAL A 272 -26.03 29.93 29.73
C VAL A 272 -25.88 31.23 30.50
N SER A 273 -26.90 32.09 30.44
CA SER A 273 -27.03 33.32 31.24
C SER A 273 -28.41 33.93 31.05
N MET A 274 -28.87 34.70 32.03
CA MET A 274 -30.13 35.45 31.98
C MET A 274 -30.23 36.38 30.77
N TRP A 275 -29.12 37.02 30.36
CA TRP A 275 -29.10 37.90 29.18
C TRP A 275 -29.33 37.15 27.87
N VAL A 276 -28.77 35.94 27.76
CA VAL A 276 -28.92 35.09 26.59
C VAL A 276 -30.36 34.57 26.51
N GLU A 277 -30.92 34.13 27.64
CA GLU A 277 -32.31 33.69 27.77
C GLU A 277 -33.30 34.78 27.33
N GLN A 278 -33.16 36.00 27.85
CA GLN A 278 -33.97 37.14 27.43
C GLN A 278 -33.87 37.37 25.92
N THR A 279 -32.68 37.24 25.34
CA THR A 279 -32.50 37.40 23.89
C THR A 279 -33.16 36.27 23.10
N THR A 280 -33.18 35.03 23.61
CA THR A 280 -33.89 33.93 22.94
C THR A 280 -35.40 34.12 22.96
N HIS A 281 -35.97 34.66 24.05
CA HIS A 281 -37.38 35.05 24.08
C HIS A 281 -37.68 36.19 23.11
N LEU A 282 -36.75 37.12 22.90
CA LEU A 282 -36.88 38.14 21.86
C LEU A 282 -36.93 37.53 20.45
N VAL A 283 -36.16 36.46 20.17
CA VAL A 283 -36.22 35.76 18.87
C VAL A 283 -37.62 35.18 18.63
N GLU A 284 -38.28 34.64 19.66
CA GLU A 284 -39.65 34.10 19.58
C GLU A 284 -40.70 35.20 19.36
N MET A 285 -40.50 36.39 19.94
CA MET A 285 -41.39 37.54 19.76
C MET A 285 -41.20 38.24 18.41
N VAL A 286 -40.02 38.13 17.78
CA VAL A 286 -39.75 38.76 16.50
C VAL A 286 -40.46 38.00 15.39
N GLN A 287 -41.54 38.60 14.93
CA GLN A 287 -42.29 38.15 13.77
C GLN A 287 -41.89 38.98 12.54
N LEU A 288 -41.44 38.31 11.48
CA LEU A 288 -41.11 38.98 10.23
C LEU A 288 -42.40 39.17 9.41
N PRO A 289 -42.65 40.35 8.82
CA PRO A 289 -43.76 40.52 7.91
C PRO A 289 -43.58 39.54 6.75
N ALA A 290 -44.58 38.68 6.50
CA ALA A 290 -44.56 37.81 5.34
C ALA A 290 -44.47 38.71 4.10
N PRO A 291 -43.68 38.35 3.08
CA PRO A 291 -43.65 39.11 1.84
C PRO A 291 -45.06 39.10 1.24
N ARG A 292 -45.83 40.18 1.49
CA ARG A 292 -47.18 40.37 0.96
C ARG A 292 -47.12 40.09 -0.53
N ASN A 293 -48.05 39.26 -0.99
CA ASN A 293 -48.38 39.01 -2.39
C ASN A 293 -47.99 40.20 -3.29
N LEU A 294 -46.76 40.23 -3.83
CA LEU A 294 -46.31 41.10 -4.93
C LEU A 294 -47.00 40.66 -6.24
N ARG A 295 -48.30 40.37 -6.14
CA ARG A 295 -49.10 39.47 -6.98
C ARG A 295 -49.92 40.23 -8.00
N LYS A 296 -49.45 41.37 -8.51
CA LYS A 296 -50.11 41.94 -9.69
C LYS A 296 -49.24 42.15 -10.92
N ASP A 297 -47.96 42.54 -10.79
CA ASP A 297 -47.17 42.82 -12.00
C ASP A 297 -45.80 42.12 -12.12
N SER A 298 -45.27 41.49 -11.07
CA SER A 298 -44.01 40.74 -11.18
C SER A 298 -44.23 39.32 -11.72
N ARG A 299 -44.44 39.22 -13.02
CA ARG A 299 -44.86 37.98 -13.73
C ARG A 299 -43.77 36.90 -13.83
N PHE A 300 -42.58 37.07 -13.25
CA PHE A 300 -41.41 36.27 -13.65
C PHE A 300 -40.70 35.46 -12.55
N TRP A 301 -40.86 35.74 -11.26
CA TRP A 301 -40.10 35.01 -10.23
C TRP A 301 -40.89 34.75 -8.94
N HIS A 302 -41.56 33.59 -8.86
CA HIS A 302 -42.08 33.08 -7.59
C HIS A 302 -40.92 32.53 -6.73
N PRO A 303 -40.73 32.98 -5.47
CA PRO A 303 -39.64 32.51 -4.60
C PRO A 303 -39.70 31.00 -4.34
N SER A 304 -40.89 30.41 -4.33
CA SER A 304 -41.07 28.95 -4.25
C SER A 304 -40.54 28.20 -5.47
N LEU A 305 -40.59 28.80 -6.67
CA LEU A 305 -40.01 28.24 -7.88
C LEU A 305 -38.48 28.29 -7.83
N ILE A 306 -37.91 29.41 -7.35
CA ILE A 306 -36.45 29.53 -7.16
C ILE A 306 -35.95 28.49 -6.16
N LYS A 307 -36.62 28.33 -5.01
CA LYS A 307 -36.28 27.31 -4.01
C LYS A 307 -36.29 25.90 -4.61
N ARG A 308 -37.35 25.55 -5.36
CA ARG A 308 -37.45 24.25 -6.06
C ARG A 308 -36.37 24.09 -7.12
N ALA A 309 -36.05 25.13 -7.87
CA ALA A 309 -35.03 25.10 -8.91
C ALA A 309 -33.63 24.90 -8.30
N VAL A 310 -33.27 25.65 -7.25
CA VAL A 310 -31.97 25.48 -6.57
C VAL A 310 -31.86 24.10 -5.94
N TYR A 311 -32.92 23.62 -5.28
CA TYR A 311 -32.97 22.25 -4.76
C TYR A 311 -32.73 21.22 -5.86
N ALA A 312 -33.46 21.32 -6.97
CA ALA A 312 -33.28 20.43 -8.12
C ALA A 312 -31.85 20.49 -8.69
N VAL A 313 -31.27 21.69 -8.80
CA VAL A 313 -29.88 21.86 -9.30
C VAL A 313 -28.87 21.19 -8.37
N VAL A 314 -28.98 21.38 -7.05
CA VAL A 314 -28.08 20.73 -6.08
C VAL A 314 -28.25 19.22 -6.10
N THR A 315 -29.48 18.71 -6.09
CA THR A 315 -29.76 17.27 -6.18
C THR A 315 -29.21 16.67 -7.46
N ILE A 316 -29.44 17.30 -8.62
CA ILE A 316 -28.92 16.83 -9.91
C ILE A 316 -27.39 16.86 -9.90
N GLY A 317 -26.76 17.93 -9.39
CA GLY A 317 -25.30 18.02 -9.29
C GLY A 317 -24.70 16.89 -8.47
N LEU A 318 -25.28 16.57 -7.31
CA LEU A 318 -24.83 15.47 -6.46
C LEU A 318 -25.07 14.11 -7.10
N LEU A 319 -26.21 13.89 -7.76
CA LEU A 319 -26.50 12.64 -8.48
C LEU A 319 -25.58 12.43 -9.68
N VAL A 320 -25.21 13.49 -10.40
CA VAL A 320 -24.22 13.43 -11.48
C VAL A 320 -22.84 13.10 -10.92
N GLY A 321 -22.40 13.79 -9.87
CA GLY A 321 -21.14 13.47 -9.19
C GLY A 321 -21.09 12.03 -8.70
N TYR A 322 -22.16 11.57 -8.06
CA TYR A 322 -22.34 10.18 -7.63
C TYR A 322 -22.25 9.20 -8.80
N ALA A 323 -22.98 9.42 -9.90
CA ALA A 323 -22.96 8.53 -11.05
C ALA A 323 -21.58 8.44 -11.72
N LEU A 324 -20.84 9.56 -11.76
CA LEU A 324 -19.46 9.59 -12.24
C LEU A 324 -18.54 8.75 -11.34
N LEU A 325 -18.63 8.91 -10.02
CA LEU A 325 -17.82 8.14 -9.06
C LEU A 325 -18.16 6.65 -9.08
N VAL A 326 -19.44 6.28 -9.10
CA VAL A 326 -19.87 4.88 -9.21
C VAL A 326 -19.37 4.25 -10.51
N ARG A 327 -19.38 5.01 -11.61
CA ARG A 327 -18.79 4.54 -12.86
C ARG A 327 -17.29 4.28 -12.69
N GLN A 328 -16.55 5.18 -12.05
CA GLN A 328 -15.11 5.02 -11.80
C GLN A 328 -14.81 3.85 -10.85
N GLN A 329 -15.64 3.63 -9.83
CA GLN A 329 -15.56 2.47 -8.94
C GLN A 329 -15.81 1.16 -9.71
N ALA A 330 -16.81 1.14 -10.59
CA ALA A 330 -17.17 -0.03 -11.40
C ALA A 330 -16.11 -0.37 -12.46
N THR A 331 -15.44 0.64 -13.03
CA THR A 331 -14.32 0.41 -13.95
C THR A 331 -13.04 0.00 -13.24
N GLY A 332 -13.01 0.03 -11.90
CA GLY A 332 -11.81 -0.27 -11.12
C GLY A 332 -10.71 0.78 -11.29
N GLN A 333 -11.07 2.04 -11.57
CA GLN A 333 -10.07 3.11 -11.76
C GLN A 333 -9.34 3.46 -10.46
N PHE A 334 -9.97 3.19 -9.31
CA PHE A 334 -9.40 3.38 -7.98
C PHE A 334 -8.66 2.14 -7.45
N LEU A 335 -8.58 1.06 -8.24
CA LEU A 335 -7.78 -0.12 -7.91
C LEU A 335 -6.35 0.09 -8.37
N CYS A 336 -5.44 -0.68 -7.76
CA CYS A 336 -4.07 -0.78 -8.23
C CYS A 336 -4.06 -1.28 -9.67
N GLN A 337 -3.28 -0.66 -10.53
CA GLN A 337 -3.04 -1.12 -11.89
C GLN A 337 -1.99 -2.22 -11.89
N ASN A 338 -0.95 -2.08 -11.07
CA ASN A 338 0.11 -3.05 -10.91
C ASN A 338 0.11 -3.55 -9.47
N LEU A 339 0.15 -4.87 -9.31
CA LEU A 339 0.32 -5.55 -8.04
C LEU A 339 1.65 -6.30 -8.08
N PHE A 340 2.36 -6.31 -6.95
CA PHE A 340 3.44 -7.28 -6.75
C PHE A 340 2.94 -8.37 -5.82
N VAL A 341 3.24 -9.62 -6.14
CA VAL A 341 2.90 -10.78 -5.32
C VAL A 341 4.13 -11.62 -5.07
N GLN A 342 4.30 -12.07 -3.83
CA GLN A 342 5.29 -13.07 -3.43
C GLN A 342 4.56 -14.23 -2.73
N PHE A 343 4.79 -15.45 -3.20
CA PHE A 343 4.22 -16.65 -2.61
C PHE A 343 5.25 -17.45 -1.80
N GLY A 344 4.77 -18.07 -0.73
CA GLY A 344 5.46 -19.14 -0.01
C GLY A 344 5.62 -20.40 -0.85
N ASP A 345 6.59 -21.24 -0.49
CA ASP A 345 6.98 -22.45 -1.20
C ASP A 345 6.83 -23.75 -0.40
N ASP A 346 6.43 -23.67 0.88
CA ASP A 346 6.36 -24.81 1.81
C ASP A 346 5.47 -25.95 1.30
N PHE A 347 4.24 -25.61 0.91
CA PHE A 347 3.25 -26.60 0.47
C PHE A 347 3.30 -26.84 -1.04
N ARG A 348 3.51 -25.78 -1.82
CA ARG A 348 3.59 -25.82 -3.29
C ARG A 348 4.79 -24.99 -3.78
N PRO A 349 5.95 -25.61 -4.02
CA PRO A 349 7.15 -24.91 -4.48
C PRO A 349 6.94 -24.12 -5.77
N GLU A 350 5.98 -24.54 -6.60
CA GLU A 350 5.63 -23.89 -7.88
C GLU A 350 5.06 -22.49 -7.71
N LEU A 351 4.40 -22.20 -6.58
CA LEU A 351 3.82 -20.88 -6.34
C LEU A 351 4.90 -19.80 -6.25
N SER A 352 6.07 -20.13 -5.68
CA SER A 352 7.17 -19.16 -5.58
C SER A 352 7.62 -18.66 -6.95
N ALA A 353 7.67 -19.55 -7.96
CA ALA A 353 8.00 -19.19 -9.33
C ALA A 353 6.93 -18.31 -10.00
N LEU A 354 5.72 -18.25 -9.45
CA LEU A 354 4.65 -17.35 -9.92
C LEU A 354 4.62 -16.03 -9.14
N SER A 355 5.60 -15.78 -8.26
CA SER A 355 5.82 -14.46 -7.66
C SER A 355 6.22 -13.46 -8.75
N GLY A 356 5.87 -12.19 -8.59
CA GLY A 356 6.20 -11.15 -9.55
C GLY A 356 5.13 -10.06 -9.68
N GLU A 357 5.22 -9.32 -10.77
CA GLU A 357 4.28 -8.25 -11.12
C GLU A 357 3.05 -8.82 -11.83
N TYR A 358 1.88 -8.37 -11.40
CA TYR A 358 0.57 -8.67 -11.97
C TYR A 358 -0.09 -7.37 -12.38
N GLN A 359 -0.59 -7.32 -13.61
CA GLN A 359 -1.21 -6.13 -14.17
C GLN A 359 -2.73 -6.30 -14.22
N GLN A 360 -3.45 -5.22 -13.95
CA GLN A 360 -4.89 -5.16 -14.10
C GLN A 360 -5.26 -5.32 -15.57
N HIS A 361 -6.18 -6.23 -15.88
CA HIS A 361 -6.69 -6.36 -17.23
C HIS A 361 -7.54 -5.12 -17.57
N PRO A 362 -7.27 -4.41 -18.68
CA PRO A 362 -7.87 -3.10 -18.95
C PRO A 362 -9.39 -3.14 -19.16
N THR A 363 -9.91 -4.25 -19.70
CA THR A 363 -11.32 -4.36 -20.10
C THR A 363 -12.06 -5.57 -19.53
N GLN A 364 -11.34 -6.57 -18.99
CA GLN A 364 -11.96 -7.84 -18.60
C GLN A 364 -12.42 -7.73 -17.15
N LEU A 365 -13.73 -7.84 -16.97
CA LEU A 365 -14.36 -7.94 -15.67
C LEU A 365 -14.97 -9.33 -15.52
N ILE A 366 -14.52 -10.10 -14.54
CA ILE A 366 -15.11 -11.39 -14.19
C ILE A 366 -15.99 -11.19 -12.96
N ALA A 367 -17.27 -11.56 -13.08
CA ALA A 367 -18.30 -11.29 -12.07
C ALA A 367 -18.39 -9.80 -11.66
N GLY A 368 -18.13 -8.88 -12.61
CA GLY A 368 -18.12 -7.44 -12.36
C GLY A 368 -16.92 -6.94 -11.56
N ARG A 369 -15.85 -7.74 -11.45
CA ARG A 369 -14.61 -7.39 -10.75
C ARG A 369 -13.41 -7.47 -11.67
N VAL A 370 -12.38 -6.69 -11.37
CA VAL A 370 -11.15 -6.66 -12.15
C VAL A 370 -10.40 -7.99 -12.03
N VAL A 371 -9.66 -8.31 -13.08
CA VAL A 371 -8.75 -9.47 -13.13
C VAL A 371 -7.33 -8.94 -13.15
N TYR A 372 -6.46 -9.52 -12.32
CA TYR A 372 -5.03 -9.25 -12.37
C TYR A 372 -4.34 -10.42 -13.04
N TYR A 373 -3.45 -10.18 -13.99
CA TYR A 373 -2.75 -11.24 -14.71
C TYR A 373 -1.25 -10.95 -14.77
N ALA A 374 -0.45 -12.01 -14.64
CA ALA A 374 0.97 -11.96 -14.93
C ALA A 374 1.15 -12.21 -16.43
N ALA A 375 1.69 -11.23 -17.15
CA ALA A 375 1.97 -11.35 -18.59
C ALA A 375 2.91 -12.54 -18.89
N THR A 376 3.77 -12.85 -17.94
CA THR A 376 4.84 -13.85 -18.04
C THR A 376 4.33 -15.29 -18.00
N SER A 377 3.48 -15.60 -17.03
CA SER A 377 2.98 -16.96 -16.79
C SER A 377 1.56 -17.19 -17.28
N GLY A 378 0.81 -16.10 -17.53
CA GLY A 378 -0.64 -16.13 -17.68
C GLY A 378 -1.36 -16.45 -16.38
N ALA A 379 -0.65 -16.54 -15.25
CA ALA A 379 -1.26 -16.69 -13.94
C ALA A 379 -2.13 -15.47 -13.64
N ARG A 380 -3.20 -15.65 -12.88
CA ARG A 380 -4.16 -14.58 -12.66
C ARG A 380 -4.91 -14.69 -11.35
N PHE A 381 -5.29 -13.54 -10.83
CA PHE A 381 -6.25 -13.38 -9.75
C PHE A 381 -7.60 -12.96 -10.30
N ALA A 382 -8.64 -13.68 -9.89
CA ALA A 382 -10.02 -13.38 -10.26
C ALA A 382 -10.95 -13.69 -9.09
N TYR A 383 -12.07 -12.98 -9.04
CA TYR A 383 -13.04 -13.15 -7.97
C TYR A 383 -14.09 -14.21 -8.31
N CYS A 384 -14.25 -15.19 -7.44
CA CYS A 384 -15.29 -16.20 -7.53
C CYS A 384 -16.54 -15.76 -6.77
N ALA A 385 -17.59 -15.38 -7.50
CA ALA A 385 -18.83 -14.86 -6.93
C ALA A 385 -19.64 -15.89 -6.12
N SER A 386 -19.60 -17.17 -6.50
CA SER A 386 -20.38 -18.22 -5.82
C SER A 386 -19.81 -18.57 -4.44
N LEU A 387 -18.48 -18.52 -4.29
CA LEU A 387 -17.78 -18.76 -3.04
C LEU A 387 -17.48 -17.47 -2.26
N GLN A 388 -17.66 -16.31 -2.90
CA GLN A 388 -17.29 -14.99 -2.38
C GLN A 388 -15.80 -14.92 -1.98
N VAL A 389 -14.89 -15.45 -2.79
CA VAL A 389 -13.44 -15.46 -2.52
C VAL A 389 -12.66 -14.93 -3.71
N TRP A 390 -11.50 -14.35 -3.46
CA TRP A 390 -10.48 -14.17 -4.48
C TRP A 390 -9.77 -15.49 -4.72
N THR A 391 -9.56 -15.83 -5.99
CA THR A 391 -8.92 -17.06 -6.42
C THR A 391 -7.69 -16.74 -7.23
N PHE A 392 -6.68 -17.60 -7.14
CA PHE A 392 -5.46 -17.55 -7.92
C PHE A 392 -5.37 -18.79 -8.80
N LYS A 393 -5.16 -18.59 -10.11
CA LYS A 393 -4.91 -19.65 -11.08
C LYS A 393 -3.50 -19.53 -11.64
N GLY A 394 -2.83 -20.67 -11.81
CA GLY A 394 -1.45 -20.72 -12.32
C GLY A 394 -1.31 -20.33 -13.79
N GLY A 395 -2.40 -20.14 -14.55
CA GLY A 395 -2.37 -19.70 -15.95
C GLY A 395 -2.26 -20.84 -16.95
N SER A 396 -1.53 -20.61 -18.06
CA SER A 396 -1.37 -21.58 -19.16
C SER A 396 -0.75 -22.93 -18.74
N PHE A 397 -0.18 -22.98 -17.53
CA PHE A 397 0.39 -24.17 -16.91
C PHE A 397 -0.65 -25.23 -16.55
N ASP A 398 -1.89 -24.84 -16.24
CA ASP A 398 -2.95 -25.80 -15.86
C ASP A 398 -3.24 -26.81 -16.99
N LEU A 399 -3.04 -26.41 -18.24
CA LEU A 399 -3.36 -27.22 -19.42
C LEU A 399 -2.38 -28.38 -19.66
N GLN A 400 -1.12 -28.28 -19.23
CA GLN A 400 -0.17 -29.39 -19.41
C GLN A 400 -0.30 -30.45 -18.32
N PHE A 401 -0.67 -30.07 -17.10
CA PHE A 401 -0.84 -30.98 -15.97
C PHE A 401 -2.18 -31.71 -16.01
N ALA A 402 -3.25 -31.07 -16.52
CA ALA A 402 -4.56 -31.70 -16.68
C ALA A 402 -4.61 -32.70 -17.86
N GLN A 403 -3.63 -32.68 -18.76
CA GLN A 403 -3.57 -33.55 -19.95
C GLN A 403 -2.99 -34.93 -19.63
N GLY A 404 -3.71 -35.67 -18.78
CA GLY A 404 -3.68 -37.13 -18.82
C GLY A 404 -4.32 -37.65 -20.11
N HIS A 405 -3.50 -37.81 -21.14
CA HIS A 405 -3.67 -38.73 -22.28
C HIS A 405 -4.79 -38.59 -23.33
N ASP A 406 -5.77 -37.69 -23.25
CA ASP A 406 -6.72 -37.47 -24.36
C ASP A 406 -6.66 -36.04 -24.94
N SER A 407 -6.00 -35.96 -26.09
CA SER A 407 -5.53 -34.75 -26.76
C SER A 407 -6.66 -34.04 -27.52
N GLN A 408 -7.53 -33.28 -26.85
CA GLN A 408 -8.36 -32.26 -27.53
C GLN A 408 -9.03 -31.23 -26.60
N VAL A 409 -8.35 -30.76 -25.55
CA VAL A 409 -8.82 -29.56 -24.84
C VAL A 409 -8.50 -28.34 -25.71
N THR A 410 -9.51 -27.96 -26.50
CA THR A 410 -9.61 -26.71 -27.25
C THR A 410 -9.32 -25.53 -26.33
N GLN A 411 -8.61 -24.52 -26.85
CA GLN A 411 -8.37 -23.22 -26.20
C GLN A 411 -9.53 -22.86 -25.28
N VAL A 412 -9.25 -22.78 -23.97
CA VAL A 412 -10.25 -22.36 -23.00
C VAL A 412 -10.66 -20.95 -23.40
N ASP A 413 -11.92 -20.81 -23.81
CA ASP A 413 -12.48 -19.53 -24.16
C ASP A 413 -12.37 -18.61 -22.94
N PRO A 414 -11.61 -17.50 -23.01
CA PRO A 414 -11.44 -16.59 -21.88
C PRO A 414 -12.77 -16.01 -21.39
N GLU A 415 -13.84 -16.05 -22.21
CA GLU A 415 -15.19 -15.65 -21.79
C GLU A 415 -15.89 -16.68 -20.89
N ASN A 416 -15.50 -17.97 -20.94
CA ASN A 416 -16.06 -19.04 -20.09
C ASN A 416 -15.09 -19.49 -18.97
N ASP A 417 -14.07 -18.66 -18.74
CA ASP A 417 -13.06 -18.69 -17.70
C ASP A 417 -13.57 -18.69 -16.25
N ASP A 418 -14.40 -19.64 -15.79
CA ASP A 418 -14.99 -19.60 -14.44
C ASP A 418 -13.90 -19.59 -13.35
N PRO A 419 -13.72 -18.47 -12.60
CA PRO A 419 -12.69 -18.35 -11.58
C PRO A 419 -12.88 -19.35 -10.42
N CYS A 420 -14.09 -19.89 -10.25
CA CYS A 420 -14.43 -20.82 -9.19
C CYS A 420 -13.90 -22.25 -9.42
N LEU A 421 -13.44 -22.58 -10.63
CA LEU A 421 -12.95 -23.91 -11.00
C LEU A 421 -11.42 -23.94 -11.11
N PHE A 422 -10.78 -25.02 -10.65
CA PHE A 422 -9.33 -25.28 -10.81
C PHE A 422 -8.39 -24.17 -10.27
N TYR A 423 -8.79 -23.43 -9.24
CA TYR A 423 -7.88 -22.49 -8.59
C TYR A 423 -6.81 -23.20 -7.76
N TRP A 424 -5.61 -22.64 -7.74
CA TRP A 424 -4.49 -23.15 -6.96
C TRP A 424 -4.50 -22.62 -5.54
N ALA A 425 -4.89 -21.35 -5.38
CA ALA A 425 -5.06 -20.73 -4.06
C ALA A 425 -6.32 -19.86 -4.01
N LYS A 426 -6.83 -19.62 -2.80
CA LYS A 426 -7.94 -18.70 -2.56
C LYS A 426 -7.79 -17.95 -1.23
N SER A 427 -8.35 -16.75 -1.19
CA SER A 427 -8.52 -15.99 0.05
C SER A 427 -9.62 -16.60 0.94
N GLN A 428 -9.78 -16.03 2.14
CA GLN A 428 -11.02 -16.21 2.90
C GLN A 428 -12.21 -15.56 2.18
N THR A 429 -13.42 -15.89 2.63
CA THR A 429 -14.66 -15.25 2.17
C THR A 429 -14.58 -13.76 2.42
N THR A 430 -14.78 -12.98 1.36
CA THR A 430 -14.67 -11.53 1.40
C THR A 430 -15.56 -10.89 0.35
N GLU A 431 -16.19 -9.79 0.73
CA GLU A 431 -17.01 -8.98 -0.18
C GLU A 431 -16.18 -7.87 -0.82
N THR A 432 -14.96 -7.62 -0.35
CA THR A 432 -14.12 -6.52 -0.86
C THR A 432 -13.71 -6.74 -2.31
N TYR A 433 -13.86 -5.70 -3.12
CA TYR A 433 -13.42 -5.69 -4.52
C TYR A 433 -11.93 -5.34 -4.65
N ASP A 434 -11.28 -4.98 -3.55
CA ASP A 434 -9.85 -4.71 -3.50
C ASP A 434 -9.09 -5.95 -3.07
N LEU A 435 -8.38 -6.57 -4.01
CA LEU A 435 -7.55 -7.75 -3.74
C LEU A 435 -6.51 -7.48 -2.63
N THR A 436 -6.00 -6.26 -2.51
CA THR A 436 -4.99 -5.91 -1.49
C THR A 436 -5.52 -6.03 -0.06
N GLN A 437 -6.83 -5.83 0.15
CA GLN A 437 -7.44 -5.97 1.48
C GLN A 437 -7.52 -7.42 1.94
N THR A 438 -7.42 -8.39 1.03
CA THR A 438 -7.42 -9.81 1.39
C THR A 438 -6.10 -10.27 2.00
N MET A 439 -5.06 -9.43 1.97
CA MET A 439 -3.76 -9.77 2.54
C MET A 439 -3.74 -9.88 4.05
N ALA A 440 -4.63 -9.14 4.72
CA ALA A 440 -4.81 -9.30 6.15
C ALA A 440 -5.48 -10.65 6.52
N THR A 441 -6.00 -11.38 5.52
CA THR A 441 -6.70 -12.65 5.73
C THR A 441 -5.85 -13.84 5.28
N PRO A 442 -5.86 -14.97 6.00
CA PRO A 442 -5.15 -16.18 5.59
C PRO A 442 -5.56 -16.67 4.20
N TRP A 443 -4.59 -16.88 3.32
CA TRP A 443 -4.81 -17.56 2.05
C TRP A 443 -4.66 -19.07 2.21
N THR A 444 -5.38 -19.83 1.40
CA THR A 444 -5.29 -21.29 1.39
C THR A 444 -4.93 -21.80 0.00
N VAL A 445 -4.05 -22.80 -0.06
CA VAL A 445 -3.66 -23.49 -1.29
C VAL A 445 -4.37 -24.84 -1.38
N TRP A 446 -4.81 -25.20 -2.58
CA TRP A 446 -5.34 -26.52 -2.86
C TRP A 446 -4.18 -27.52 -2.95
N ASP A 447 -4.16 -28.51 -2.07
CA ASP A 447 -3.18 -29.59 -2.12
C ASP A 447 -3.58 -30.63 -3.17
N MET A 448 -2.83 -30.66 -4.28
CA MET A 448 -3.02 -31.61 -5.37
C MET A 448 -2.79 -33.06 -4.93
N TYR A 449 -1.95 -33.31 -3.91
CA TYR A 449 -1.56 -34.67 -3.52
C TYR A 449 -2.64 -35.36 -2.70
N THR A 450 -3.26 -34.63 -1.78
CA THR A 450 -4.33 -35.16 -0.93
C THR A 450 -5.71 -34.97 -1.56
N ASN A 451 -5.83 -34.15 -2.61
CA ASN A 451 -7.06 -33.87 -3.36
C ASN A 451 -8.23 -33.37 -2.48
N GLN A 452 -8.00 -33.00 -1.21
CA GLN A 452 -9.08 -32.81 -0.24
C GLN A 452 -8.86 -31.74 0.82
N THR A 453 -7.68 -31.13 0.93
CA THR A 453 -7.43 -30.12 1.96
C THR A 453 -6.90 -28.80 1.40
N HIS A 454 -7.61 -27.72 1.73
CA HIS A 454 -7.09 -26.37 1.64
C HIS A 454 -6.11 -26.16 2.80
N LEU A 455 -4.82 -26.11 2.51
CA LEU A 455 -3.78 -25.84 3.50
C LEU A 455 -3.55 -24.32 3.57
N PRO A 456 -3.38 -23.72 4.75
CA PRO A 456 -3.01 -22.31 4.83
C PRO A 456 -1.66 -22.11 4.14
N ILE A 457 -1.54 -21.08 3.33
CA ILE A 457 -0.24 -20.68 2.78
C ILE A 457 0.57 -20.12 3.95
N ASP A 458 1.77 -20.66 4.17
CA ASP A 458 2.67 -20.23 5.26
C ASP A 458 2.98 -18.73 5.17
N TRP A 459 3.35 -18.29 3.97
CA TRP A 459 3.66 -16.90 3.69
C TRP A 459 3.10 -16.46 2.33
N MET A 460 2.52 -15.28 2.27
CA MET A 460 2.17 -14.60 1.03
C MET A 460 2.29 -13.11 1.30
N THR A 461 2.76 -12.36 0.30
CA THR A 461 2.74 -10.90 0.32
C THR A 461 2.14 -10.40 -0.98
N LEU A 462 1.25 -9.41 -0.90
CA LEU A 462 0.68 -8.74 -2.06
C LEU A 462 0.52 -7.27 -1.70
N PHE A 463 0.98 -6.40 -2.58
CA PHE A 463 0.82 -4.96 -2.40
C PHE A 463 0.74 -4.25 -3.74
N CYS A 464 0.28 -3.00 -3.67
CA CYS A 464 0.17 -2.09 -4.79
C CYS A 464 1.56 -1.64 -5.25
N LEU A 465 1.91 -1.89 -6.51
CA LEU A 465 3.18 -1.42 -7.10
C LEU A 465 3.06 -0.04 -7.73
N ASP A 466 1.84 0.50 -7.86
CA ASP A 466 1.59 1.80 -8.47
C ASP A 466 2.36 2.93 -7.77
N CYS A 467 3.21 3.60 -8.54
CA CYS A 467 3.79 4.87 -8.16
C CYS A 467 2.98 6.04 -8.75
N ASN A 468 3.03 7.19 -8.10
CA ASN A 468 2.54 8.45 -8.65
C ASN A 468 3.58 9.56 -8.35
N ALA A 469 3.41 10.77 -8.88
CA ALA A 469 4.37 11.86 -8.68
C ALA A 469 4.62 12.21 -7.18
N GLY A 470 3.72 11.80 -6.26
CA GLY A 470 3.88 11.98 -4.81
C GLY A 470 4.36 10.74 -4.05
N ARG A 471 4.05 9.53 -4.55
CA ARG A 471 4.52 8.23 -4.07
C ARG A 471 5.92 8.01 -4.63
N THR A 472 6.85 8.51 -3.86
CA THR A 472 8.27 8.52 -4.17
C THR A 472 8.74 7.09 -4.29
N CYS A 473 9.32 6.75 -5.42
CA CYS A 473 10.24 5.62 -5.62
C CYS A 473 11.45 5.78 -4.69
N SER A 474 11.19 5.75 -3.38
CA SER A 474 12.10 6.02 -2.26
C SER A 474 12.94 7.30 -2.39
N ASN A 475 12.49 8.30 -3.14
CA ASN A 475 13.25 9.50 -3.55
C ASN A 475 14.49 9.19 -4.40
N HIS A 476 14.52 7.99 -4.97
CA HIS A 476 15.64 7.36 -5.63
C HIS A 476 15.28 6.88 -7.04
N GLY A 477 14.19 7.41 -7.61
CA GLY A 477 13.73 7.09 -8.96
C GLY A 477 12.63 8.03 -9.43
N THR A 478 12.27 7.89 -10.71
CA THR A 478 11.15 8.59 -11.34
C THR A 478 10.01 7.64 -11.65
N CYS A 479 8.79 8.04 -11.35
CA CYS A 479 7.63 7.23 -11.70
C CYS A 479 7.30 7.39 -13.20
N ARG A 480 7.39 6.31 -13.98
CA ARG A 480 7.03 6.27 -15.40
C ARG A 480 6.02 5.14 -15.62
N ALA A 481 4.84 5.49 -16.14
CA ALA A 481 3.75 4.54 -16.39
C ALA A 481 3.40 3.66 -15.16
N ASN A 482 3.26 4.30 -13.99
CA ASN A 482 2.98 3.64 -12.70
C ASN A 482 4.02 2.59 -12.28
N ARG A 483 5.24 2.68 -12.82
CA ARG A 483 6.41 1.90 -12.40
C ARG A 483 7.58 2.81 -12.05
N CYS A 484 8.36 2.40 -11.05
CA CYS A 484 9.56 3.12 -10.65
C CYS A 484 10.72 2.83 -11.60
N ASP A 485 11.21 3.89 -12.25
CA ASP A 485 12.46 3.89 -13.01
C ASP A 485 13.56 4.42 -12.08
N CYS A 486 14.42 3.53 -11.60
CA CYS A 486 15.39 3.85 -10.56
C CYS A 486 16.53 4.71 -11.08
N ASN A 487 16.92 5.69 -10.27
CA ASN A 487 18.14 6.44 -10.51
C ASN A 487 19.34 5.49 -10.46
N TRP A 488 20.44 5.92 -11.05
CA TRP A 488 21.69 5.18 -10.97
C TRP A 488 22.08 4.91 -9.50
N GLY A 489 22.67 3.75 -9.23
CA GLY A 489 23.05 3.34 -7.88
C GLY A 489 21.92 2.72 -7.05
N ARG A 490 20.69 2.65 -7.58
CA ARG A 490 19.50 2.18 -6.87
C ARG A 490 18.83 1.01 -7.56
N PHE A 491 18.19 0.15 -6.77
CA PHE A 491 17.58 -1.08 -7.21
C PHE A 491 16.34 -1.40 -6.35
N GLY A 492 15.49 -2.31 -6.81
CA GLY A 492 14.26 -2.71 -6.12
C GLY A 492 12.99 -2.27 -6.82
N LEU A 493 11.85 -2.64 -6.24
CA LEU A 493 10.52 -2.36 -6.80
C LEU A 493 10.14 -0.87 -6.69
N HIS A 494 10.62 -0.24 -5.63
CA HIS A 494 10.43 1.17 -5.30
C HIS A 494 11.78 1.92 -5.21
N CYS A 495 12.85 1.40 -5.82
CA CYS A 495 14.20 1.97 -5.76
C CYS A 495 14.73 2.17 -4.34
N GLU A 496 14.30 1.30 -3.45
CA GLU A 496 14.51 1.33 -2.01
C GLU A 496 15.90 0.81 -1.62
N TYR A 497 16.53 -0.01 -2.47
CA TYR A 497 17.82 -0.62 -2.19
C TYR A 497 18.95 0.01 -2.98
N ALA A 498 20.18 -0.15 -2.49
CA ALA A 498 21.39 0.11 -3.27
C ALA A 498 21.54 -0.92 -4.40
N LEU A 499 22.41 -0.63 -5.37
CA LEU A 499 22.78 -1.62 -6.38
C LEU A 499 23.29 -2.91 -5.73
N PRO A 500 22.97 -4.08 -6.31
CA PRO A 500 23.57 -5.32 -5.88
C PRO A 500 25.08 -5.33 -6.08
N CYS A 501 25.74 -6.22 -5.35
CA CYS A 501 27.17 -6.41 -5.52
C CYS A 501 27.50 -6.84 -6.96
N THR A 502 28.57 -6.26 -7.49
CA THR A 502 29.02 -6.52 -8.86
C THR A 502 29.68 -7.89 -9.00
N ALA A 503 30.29 -8.36 -7.91
CA ALA A 503 30.81 -9.71 -7.77
C ALA A 503 30.60 -10.21 -6.34
N LEU A 504 30.44 -11.53 -6.23
CA LEU A 504 30.30 -12.27 -5.00
C LEU A 504 31.44 -13.28 -4.91
N GLU A 505 31.95 -13.48 -3.70
CA GLU A 505 32.96 -14.48 -3.39
C GLU A 505 32.52 -15.31 -2.19
N LEU A 506 32.95 -16.57 -2.17
CA LEU A 506 32.84 -17.42 -1.00
C LEU A 506 33.76 -16.86 0.11
N ASP A 507 33.24 -16.72 1.32
CA ASP A 507 34.08 -16.42 2.48
C ASP A 507 35.13 -17.52 2.65
N GLN A 508 36.40 -17.13 2.73
CA GLN A 508 37.52 -18.08 2.80
C GLN A 508 37.50 -18.95 4.06
N ARG A 509 36.82 -18.49 5.12
CA ARG A 509 36.60 -19.27 6.35
C ARG A 509 35.56 -20.36 6.18
N THR A 510 34.74 -20.25 5.14
CA THR A 510 33.64 -21.18 4.93
C THR A 510 34.12 -22.38 4.14
N PRO A 511 33.67 -23.60 4.52
CA PRO A 511 34.01 -24.78 3.76
C PRO A 511 33.52 -24.60 2.31
N PRO A 512 34.31 -25.04 1.32
CA PRO A 512 33.86 -24.98 -0.06
C PRO A 512 32.54 -25.73 -0.19
N PHE A 513 31.73 -25.30 -1.16
CA PHE A 513 30.51 -26.00 -1.50
C PHE A 513 30.81 -27.50 -1.67
N PRO A 514 30.02 -28.40 -1.04
CA PRO A 514 30.26 -29.83 -1.14
C PRO A 514 30.23 -30.26 -2.61
N HIS A 515 31.15 -31.15 -2.99
CA HIS A 515 31.24 -31.71 -4.35
C HIS A 515 29.87 -32.16 -4.83
N VAL A 516 29.43 -31.70 -6.00
CA VAL A 516 28.25 -32.21 -6.70
C VAL A 516 28.52 -33.66 -7.13
N LEU A 517 27.82 -34.62 -6.54
CA LEU A 517 27.89 -36.03 -6.89
C LEU A 517 27.00 -36.22 -8.10
N ASN A 518 27.54 -36.80 -9.17
CA ASN A 518 26.70 -37.25 -10.28
C ASN A 518 25.86 -38.47 -9.85
N LYS A 519 24.94 -38.93 -10.72
CA LYS A 519 24.13 -40.14 -10.46
C LYS A 519 24.96 -41.42 -10.22
N HIS A 520 26.25 -41.41 -10.54
CA HIS A 520 27.17 -42.53 -10.33
C HIS A 520 28.00 -42.42 -9.04
N GLY A 521 27.76 -41.38 -8.22
CA GLY A 521 28.52 -41.13 -7.00
C GLY A 521 29.95 -40.62 -7.24
N GLU A 522 30.28 -40.23 -8.47
CA GLU A 522 31.54 -39.57 -8.79
C GLU A 522 31.38 -38.05 -8.59
N GLY A 523 32.18 -37.47 -7.69
CA GLY A 523 32.21 -36.02 -7.49
C GLY A 523 32.87 -35.34 -8.68
N ARG A 524 32.13 -34.60 -9.49
CA ARG A 524 32.67 -34.06 -10.76
C ARG A 524 32.80 -32.55 -10.84
N THR A 525 32.09 -31.77 -10.02
CA THR A 525 32.24 -30.30 -10.07
C THR A 525 32.09 -29.68 -8.68
N LEU A 526 33.11 -28.93 -8.28
CA LEU A 526 32.99 -27.96 -7.20
C LEU A 526 32.32 -26.71 -7.79
N PRO A 527 31.21 -26.22 -7.22
CA PRO A 527 30.70 -24.92 -7.62
C PRO A 527 31.78 -23.85 -7.47
N SER A 528 31.74 -22.85 -8.34
CA SER A 528 32.66 -21.71 -8.33
C SER A 528 32.67 -21.03 -6.95
N SER A 529 33.84 -20.58 -6.51
CA SER A 529 33.93 -19.70 -5.34
C SER A 529 33.68 -18.23 -5.70
N SER A 530 33.75 -17.89 -6.98
CA SER A 530 33.60 -16.53 -7.50
C SER A 530 32.42 -16.41 -8.47
N TYR A 531 31.58 -15.41 -8.27
CA TYR A 531 30.43 -15.10 -9.13
C TYR A 531 30.45 -13.63 -9.53
N VAL A 532 30.04 -13.34 -10.77
CA VAL A 532 29.91 -11.99 -11.30
C VAL A 532 28.47 -11.69 -11.66
N LEU A 533 28.05 -10.44 -11.46
CA LEU A 533 26.72 -9.99 -11.82
C LEU A 533 26.50 -10.14 -13.33
N LEU A 534 25.46 -10.87 -13.71
CA LEU A 534 25.07 -11.03 -15.10
C LEU A 534 24.49 -9.70 -15.60
N ARG A 535 25.15 -9.10 -16.58
CA ARG A 535 24.76 -7.86 -17.24
C ARG A 535 24.46 -8.14 -18.70
N ASP A 536 23.51 -7.40 -19.25
CA ASP A 536 23.25 -7.41 -20.70
C ASP A 536 24.34 -6.66 -21.48
N ASP A 537 24.16 -6.62 -22.79
CA ASP A 537 24.98 -5.89 -23.77
C ASP A 537 25.05 -4.38 -23.52
N LYS A 538 24.17 -3.83 -22.67
CA LYS A 538 24.12 -2.43 -22.27
C LYS A 538 24.64 -2.19 -20.86
N GLY A 539 25.19 -3.22 -20.21
CA GLY A 539 25.66 -3.15 -18.82
C GLY A 539 24.55 -3.14 -17.77
N ILE A 540 23.28 -3.31 -18.15
CA ILE A 540 22.14 -3.35 -17.22
C ILE A 540 22.09 -4.73 -16.55
N PRO A 541 21.99 -4.82 -15.22
CA PRO A 541 21.82 -6.10 -14.53
C PRO A 541 20.64 -6.90 -15.07
N VAL A 542 20.85 -8.18 -15.34
CA VAL A 542 19.77 -9.12 -15.63
C VAL A 542 19.08 -9.45 -14.32
N VAL A 543 17.77 -9.30 -14.31
CA VAL A 543 16.95 -9.53 -13.12
C VAL A 543 15.92 -10.62 -13.39
N VAL A 544 15.70 -11.44 -12.38
CA VAL A 544 14.69 -12.50 -12.35
C VAL A 544 13.91 -12.30 -11.05
N TYR A 545 12.58 -12.18 -11.15
CA TYR A 545 11.71 -11.81 -10.03
C TYR A 545 12.19 -10.56 -9.26
N ASN A 546 12.67 -9.54 -9.99
CA ASN A 546 13.23 -8.30 -9.45
C ASN A 546 14.45 -8.48 -8.54
N LYS A 547 15.18 -9.59 -8.67
CA LYS A 547 16.48 -9.83 -8.03
C LYS A 547 17.55 -10.09 -9.09
N PRO A 548 18.80 -9.67 -8.85
CA PRO A 548 19.89 -9.86 -9.81
C PRO A 548 20.22 -11.34 -10.00
N VAL A 549 20.84 -11.65 -11.15
CA VAL A 549 21.37 -12.97 -11.46
C VAL A 549 22.90 -12.91 -11.48
N TYR A 550 23.56 -13.92 -10.92
CA TYR A 550 25.03 -14.03 -10.96
C TYR A 550 25.46 -15.31 -11.66
N VAL A 551 26.61 -15.25 -12.31
CA VAL A 551 27.21 -16.36 -13.07
C VAL A 551 28.63 -16.61 -12.59
N SER A 552 29.12 -17.85 -12.69
CA SER A 552 30.50 -18.21 -12.35
C SER A 552 31.52 -17.31 -13.08
N SER A 553 32.54 -16.81 -12.37
CA SER A 553 33.59 -15.96 -12.94
C SER A 553 34.49 -16.70 -13.96
N PRO A 554 34.76 -16.14 -15.16
CA PRO A 554 35.59 -16.77 -16.18
C PRO A 554 37.06 -17.01 -15.74
N GLN A 555 37.62 -16.13 -14.92
CA GLN A 555 39.04 -16.18 -14.53
C GLN A 555 39.38 -17.43 -13.72
N GLN A 556 38.45 -17.88 -12.87
CA GLN A 556 38.66 -19.06 -12.06
C GLN A 556 38.56 -20.34 -12.89
N GLN A 557 37.66 -20.37 -13.89
CA GLN A 557 37.57 -21.50 -14.81
C GLN A 557 38.89 -21.72 -15.57
N GLN A 558 39.52 -20.64 -16.05
CA GLN A 558 40.82 -20.72 -16.72
C GLN A 558 41.92 -21.24 -15.78
N ARG A 559 41.96 -20.78 -14.51
CA ARG A 559 42.94 -21.29 -13.52
C ARG A 559 42.72 -22.77 -13.19
N THR A 560 41.48 -23.20 -13.02
CA THR A 560 41.15 -24.61 -12.73
C THR A 560 41.49 -25.50 -13.92
N LEU A 561 41.20 -25.05 -15.16
CA LEU A 561 41.61 -25.74 -16.39
C LEU A 561 43.14 -25.83 -16.51
N GLN A 562 43.87 -24.75 -16.21
CA GLN A 562 45.33 -24.75 -16.22
C GLN A 562 45.91 -25.69 -15.14
N GLN A 563 45.32 -25.73 -13.94
CA GLN A 563 45.75 -26.64 -12.86
C GLN A 563 45.45 -28.11 -13.17
N LEU A 564 44.28 -28.41 -13.76
CA LEU A 564 43.95 -29.75 -14.24
C LEU A 564 44.90 -30.19 -15.36
N HIS A 565 45.17 -29.31 -16.32
CA HIS A 565 46.14 -29.57 -17.37
C HIS A 565 47.54 -29.84 -16.80
N HIS A 566 47.94 -29.09 -15.76
CA HIS A 566 49.23 -29.29 -15.10
C HIS A 566 49.29 -30.59 -14.28
N ARG A 567 48.18 -31.04 -13.65
CA ARG A 567 48.11 -32.33 -12.95
C ARG A 567 48.13 -33.51 -13.93
N VAL A 568 47.38 -33.43 -15.03
CA VAL A 568 47.40 -34.45 -16.09
C VAL A 568 48.80 -34.56 -16.72
N MET A 569 49.55 -33.46 -16.77
CA MET A 569 50.93 -33.45 -17.25
C MET A 569 51.97 -33.84 -16.17
N SER A 570 51.66 -33.74 -14.87
CA SER A 570 52.62 -34.04 -13.79
C SER A 570 52.46 -35.42 -13.16
N ASP A 571 51.31 -36.07 -13.33
CA ASP A 571 51.18 -37.48 -13.02
C ASP A 571 51.97 -38.24 -14.09
N ASP A 572 53.16 -38.73 -13.71
CA ASP A 572 53.96 -39.72 -14.42
C ASP A 572 53.11 -40.97 -14.68
N VAL A 573 52.26 -40.90 -15.70
CA VAL A 573 51.70 -42.07 -16.38
C VAL A 573 52.89 -42.69 -17.09
N GLY A 574 53.50 -43.67 -16.42
CA GLY A 574 54.59 -44.45 -16.95
C GLY A 574 54.27 -44.95 -18.36
N ASN A 575 54.98 -44.39 -19.33
CA ASN A 575 55.53 -44.97 -20.58
C ASN A 575 54.82 -46.09 -21.37
N GLU A 576 53.54 -46.44 -21.16
CA GLU A 576 52.85 -47.44 -22.00
C GLU A 576 51.65 -46.93 -22.80
N THR A 577 51.22 -45.67 -22.66
CA THR A 577 50.07 -45.12 -23.42
C THR A 577 50.39 -43.98 -24.38
N ILE A 578 51.66 -43.55 -24.47
CA ILE A 578 52.09 -42.52 -25.45
C ILE A 578 52.16 -43.07 -26.88
N SER A 579 51.99 -44.39 -27.10
CA SER A 579 52.00 -44.96 -28.46
C SER A 579 50.66 -44.88 -29.19
N LEU A 580 49.56 -44.42 -28.57
CA LEU A 580 48.25 -44.33 -29.24
C LEU A 580 47.75 -42.91 -29.50
N MET A 581 48.27 -41.89 -28.82
CA MET A 581 47.85 -40.48 -29.07
C MET A 581 48.75 -39.75 -30.07
N THR A 582 49.94 -40.26 -30.39
CA THR A 582 50.82 -39.68 -31.42
C THR A 582 50.40 -40.07 -32.85
N ALA A 583 49.38 -40.90 -33.04
CA ALA A 583 48.88 -41.29 -34.38
C ALA A 583 47.65 -40.49 -34.85
N MET A 584 47.22 -39.44 -34.14
CA MET A 584 46.04 -38.63 -34.49
C MET A 584 46.33 -37.13 -34.70
N VAL A 585 47.59 -36.72 -34.69
CA VAL A 585 48.00 -35.31 -34.93
C VAL A 585 49.16 -35.25 -35.94
N GLU A 586 49.01 -35.98 -37.05
CA GLU A 586 49.84 -35.83 -38.26
C GLU A 586 48.93 -35.58 -39.48
N GLU A 587 48.20 -34.47 -39.46
CA GLU A 587 47.75 -33.80 -40.69
C GLU A 587 47.41 -32.35 -40.31
N GLU A 588 47.97 -31.39 -41.05
CA GLU A 588 47.86 -29.92 -40.86
C GLU A 588 48.84 -29.23 -39.88
N GLU A 589 50.15 -29.29 -40.15
CA GLU A 589 51.01 -28.10 -39.98
C GLU A 589 52.13 -28.08 -41.04
N GLU A 590 51.80 -27.62 -42.25
CA GLU A 590 52.79 -27.04 -43.16
C GLU A 590 52.28 -25.68 -43.65
N GLN A 591 52.32 -24.68 -42.78
CA GLN A 591 52.64 -23.30 -43.15
C GLN A 591 52.82 -22.43 -41.90
N VAL A 592 53.85 -21.57 -41.94
CA VAL A 592 54.21 -20.52 -40.97
C VAL A 592 55.29 -20.92 -39.96
N ALA A 593 56.46 -21.25 -40.50
CA ALA A 593 57.74 -20.90 -39.87
C ALA A 593 58.30 -19.66 -40.59
N ASN A 594 58.19 -18.49 -39.96
CA ASN A 594 59.15 -17.38 -40.05
C ASN A 594 58.66 -16.19 -39.21
N GLY A 595 59.38 -15.89 -38.11
CA GLY A 595 59.24 -14.61 -37.42
C GLY A 595 59.51 -14.65 -35.92
N LEU A 596 60.77 -14.85 -35.53
CA LEU A 596 61.23 -14.60 -34.16
C LEU A 596 61.69 -13.14 -33.99
N LEU A 597 61.43 -12.59 -32.80
CA LEU A 597 62.02 -11.40 -32.15
C LEU A 597 61.36 -10.03 -32.40
N LEU A 598 60.51 -9.58 -31.46
CA LEU A 598 60.90 -8.63 -30.40
C LEU A 598 59.71 -8.24 -29.52
N SER A 599 60.01 -8.11 -28.23
CA SER A 599 59.20 -7.68 -27.09
C SER A 599 58.46 -6.35 -27.28
N GLN A 600 57.14 -6.34 -27.07
CA GLN A 600 56.37 -5.31 -26.33
C GLN A 600 55.10 -5.96 -25.76
N PRO A 601 54.64 -5.62 -24.54
CA PRO A 601 53.30 -6.01 -24.09
C PRO A 601 52.30 -5.16 -24.88
N GLN A 602 51.80 -5.69 -25.99
CA GLN A 602 50.58 -5.16 -26.59
C GLN A 602 49.45 -5.42 -25.60
N GLN A 603 48.86 -4.33 -25.14
CA GLN A 603 47.56 -4.29 -24.50
C GLN A 603 46.57 -4.90 -25.48
N PHE A 604 46.30 -6.21 -25.31
CA PHE A 604 45.21 -6.88 -25.99
C PHE A 604 43.93 -6.20 -25.50
N ASP A 605 43.30 -5.46 -26.40
CA ASP A 605 41.88 -5.14 -26.26
C ASP A 605 41.17 -6.51 -26.24
N TYR A 606 40.79 -6.92 -25.04
CA TYR A 606 40.17 -8.21 -24.75
C TYR A 606 38.76 -8.14 -25.32
N ASN A 607 38.64 -8.29 -26.65
CA ASN A 607 37.36 -8.39 -27.31
C ASN A 607 36.57 -9.53 -26.65
N ASP A 608 35.32 -9.24 -26.27
CA ASP A 608 34.28 -10.07 -25.64
C ASP A 608 34.04 -11.49 -26.25
N GLU A 609 34.84 -11.94 -27.22
CA GLU A 609 34.56 -13.10 -28.07
C GLU A 609 35.05 -14.46 -27.54
N GLN A 610 35.69 -14.54 -26.36
CA GLN A 610 36.08 -15.83 -25.75
C GLN A 610 35.60 -16.00 -24.31
N GLU A 611 34.34 -15.67 -24.03
CA GLU A 611 33.70 -16.14 -22.80
C GLU A 611 33.43 -17.65 -22.90
N GLY A 612 34.05 -18.44 -22.03
CA GLY A 612 33.79 -19.87 -21.88
C GLY A 612 32.34 -20.15 -21.43
N PRO A 613 31.87 -21.41 -21.52
CA PRO A 613 30.53 -21.77 -21.07
C PRO A 613 30.38 -21.49 -19.57
N ILE A 614 29.30 -20.78 -19.22
CA ILE A 614 28.90 -20.56 -17.83
C ILE A 614 28.58 -21.91 -17.22
N GLN A 615 29.16 -22.22 -16.06
CA GLN A 615 28.98 -23.51 -15.37
C GLN A 615 27.96 -23.40 -14.24
N ASP A 616 28.08 -22.35 -13.42
CA ASP A 616 27.20 -22.12 -12.27
C ASP A 616 26.40 -20.83 -12.43
N LEU A 617 25.17 -20.88 -11.96
CA LEU A 617 24.19 -19.80 -12.02
C LEU A 617 23.55 -19.63 -10.64
N LEU A 618 23.63 -18.41 -10.11
CA LEU A 618 23.00 -18.02 -8.86
C LEU A 618 21.82 -17.10 -9.18
N LEU A 619 20.60 -17.57 -8.95
CA LEU A 619 19.40 -16.83 -9.30
C LEU A 619 18.33 -16.94 -8.21
N PHE A 620 17.46 -15.94 -8.15
CA PHE A 620 16.34 -15.95 -7.24
C PHE A 620 15.17 -16.75 -7.84
N THR A 621 14.57 -17.65 -7.06
CA THR A 621 13.45 -18.51 -7.49
C THR A 621 12.08 -17.91 -7.19
N GLY A 622 12.04 -16.72 -6.59
CA GLY A 622 10.83 -16.00 -6.17
C GLY A 622 10.71 -15.86 -4.65
N ARG A 623 11.30 -16.79 -3.89
CA ARG A 623 11.43 -16.70 -2.42
C ARG A 623 12.83 -17.05 -1.90
N ARG A 624 13.65 -17.77 -2.68
CA ARG A 624 14.98 -18.21 -2.25
C ARG A 624 16.02 -17.93 -3.32
N TRP A 625 17.27 -17.82 -2.91
CA TRP A 625 18.39 -17.93 -3.82
C TRP A 625 18.66 -19.40 -4.09
N GLY A 626 18.84 -19.75 -5.36
CA GLY A 626 19.20 -21.09 -5.80
C GLY A 626 20.50 -21.06 -6.56
N LEU A 627 21.39 -22.00 -6.23
CA LEU A 627 22.59 -22.29 -7.00
C LEU A 627 22.29 -23.45 -7.95
N ALA A 628 22.28 -23.15 -9.24
CA ALA A 628 22.01 -24.09 -10.32
C ALA A 628 23.24 -24.32 -11.18
N GLN A 629 23.37 -25.53 -11.71
CA GLN A 629 24.33 -25.84 -12.76
C GLN A 629 23.65 -25.80 -14.14
N THR A 630 24.36 -25.28 -15.13
CA THR A 630 23.86 -25.15 -16.52
C THR A 630 24.15 -26.41 -17.34
N ILE A 631 25.18 -27.18 -16.98
CA ILE A 631 25.61 -28.38 -17.70
C ILE A 631 25.13 -29.60 -16.92
N ASP A 632 24.42 -30.51 -17.59
CA ASP A 632 23.98 -31.75 -16.98
C ASP A 632 25.16 -32.72 -16.74
N GLU A 633 24.87 -33.82 -16.04
CA GLU A 633 25.85 -34.88 -15.72
C GLU A 633 26.53 -35.53 -16.94
N HIS A 634 25.95 -35.37 -18.14
CA HIS A 634 26.47 -35.91 -19.41
C HIS A 634 27.22 -34.86 -20.23
N GLY A 635 27.46 -33.66 -19.67
CA GLY A 635 28.07 -32.57 -20.41
C GLY A 635 27.13 -31.92 -21.42
N LYS A 636 25.83 -32.26 -21.40
CA LYS A 636 24.82 -31.64 -22.26
C LYS A 636 24.16 -30.51 -21.49
N SER A 637 24.20 -29.32 -22.05
CA SER A 637 23.44 -28.23 -21.46
C SER A 637 22.00 -28.27 -21.93
N THR A 638 21.07 -28.24 -20.97
CA THR A 638 19.63 -28.08 -21.23
C THR A 638 19.23 -26.61 -21.37
N VAL A 639 20.15 -25.70 -21.07
CA VAL A 639 19.94 -24.25 -21.02
C VAL A 639 21.07 -23.57 -21.81
N PRO A 640 20.93 -22.32 -22.29
CA PRO A 640 22.07 -21.67 -22.93
C PRO A 640 23.25 -21.48 -21.97
N THR A 641 24.45 -21.89 -22.39
CA THR A 641 25.69 -21.74 -21.62
C THR A 641 26.45 -20.46 -21.96
N TYR A 642 26.12 -19.82 -23.08
CA TYR A 642 26.72 -18.56 -23.48
C TYR A 642 25.99 -17.38 -22.87
N ARG A 643 26.75 -16.37 -22.42
CA ARG A 643 26.22 -15.20 -21.71
C ARG A 643 25.09 -14.49 -22.46
N SER A 644 25.28 -14.19 -23.74
CA SER A 644 24.30 -13.47 -24.57
C SER A 644 22.99 -14.25 -24.75
N GLU A 645 23.09 -15.55 -24.96
CA GLU A 645 21.93 -16.44 -25.08
C GLU A 645 21.21 -16.61 -23.73
N LEU A 646 21.96 -16.70 -22.64
CA LEU A 646 21.43 -16.78 -21.27
C LEU A 646 20.69 -15.49 -20.89
N VAL A 647 21.26 -14.32 -21.19
CA VAL A 647 20.59 -13.01 -21.01
C VAL A 647 19.27 -13.00 -21.75
N ARG A 648 19.25 -13.43 -23.01
CA ARG A 648 18.03 -13.50 -23.82
C ARG A 648 17.01 -14.50 -23.27
N PHE A 649 17.49 -15.63 -22.75
CA PHE A 649 16.65 -16.67 -22.15
C PHE A 649 15.99 -16.17 -20.85
N LEU A 650 16.75 -15.54 -19.96
CA LEU A 650 16.26 -15.02 -18.68
C LEU A 650 15.38 -13.78 -18.83
N ARG A 651 15.65 -12.95 -19.84
CA ARG A 651 14.79 -11.79 -20.19
C ARG A 651 13.55 -12.16 -20.98
N ASN A 652 13.43 -13.40 -21.42
CA ASN A 652 12.19 -13.84 -22.03
C ASN A 652 11.09 -13.67 -20.99
N ASP A 653 10.04 -12.92 -21.32
CA ASP A 653 8.93 -12.68 -20.42
C ASP A 653 8.33 -14.00 -19.90
N ARG A 654 8.56 -15.14 -20.55
CA ARG A 654 8.06 -16.44 -20.10
C ARG A 654 9.03 -17.26 -19.22
N PHE A 655 10.14 -16.67 -18.77
CA PHE A 655 11.08 -17.39 -17.90
C PHE A 655 10.46 -17.69 -16.54
N LEU A 656 10.56 -18.97 -16.13
CA LEU A 656 10.17 -19.43 -14.80
C LEU A 656 11.24 -20.41 -14.31
N ALA A 657 11.82 -20.12 -13.14
CA ALA A 657 12.94 -20.90 -12.60
C ALA A 657 12.60 -22.39 -12.52
N ILE A 658 11.39 -22.73 -12.08
CA ILE A 658 10.96 -24.12 -11.90
C ILE A 658 10.88 -24.96 -13.19
N PHE A 659 10.72 -24.32 -14.34
CA PHE A 659 10.54 -24.98 -15.64
C PHE A 659 11.74 -24.83 -16.57
N SER A 660 12.70 -24.01 -16.19
CA SER A 660 13.92 -23.71 -16.95
C SER A 660 14.79 -24.92 -17.27
N GLY A 661 14.59 -26.07 -16.59
CA GLY A 661 15.48 -27.21 -16.70
C GLY A 661 16.74 -27.11 -15.85
N PHE A 662 16.88 -26.04 -15.05
CA PHE A 662 17.96 -25.91 -14.08
C PHE A 662 17.86 -26.98 -12.99
N ASP A 663 19.00 -27.60 -12.69
CA ASP A 663 19.17 -28.48 -11.55
C ASP A 663 19.76 -27.69 -10.39
N PHE A 664 18.93 -27.46 -9.36
CA PHE A 664 19.32 -26.74 -8.15
C PHE A 664 19.95 -27.70 -7.15
N HIS A 665 21.21 -27.47 -6.80
CA HIS A 665 21.92 -28.27 -5.80
C HIS A 665 21.77 -27.69 -4.40
N MET A 666 21.64 -26.37 -4.31
CA MET A 666 21.62 -25.64 -3.04
C MET A 666 20.60 -24.53 -3.11
N MET A 667 19.98 -24.27 -1.97
CA MET A 667 19.01 -23.21 -1.80
C MET A 667 19.22 -22.49 -0.48
N SER A 668 18.97 -21.20 -0.48
CA SER A 668 19.04 -20.39 0.73
C SER A 668 17.81 -20.59 1.64
N SER A 669 17.85 -20.03 2.84
CA SER A 669 16.64 -19.71 3.61
C SER A 669 15.71 -18.77 2.81
N SER A 670 14.46 -18.63 3.26
CA SER A 670 13.50 -17.74 2.59
C SER A 670 13.93 -16.28 2.74
N VAL A 671 13.75 -15.53 1.64
CA VAL A 671 13.94 -14.08 1.57
C VAL A 671 12.56 -13.48 1.34
N ASP A 672 11.92 -13.15 2.45
CA ASP A 672 10.55 -12.66 2.50
C ASP A 672 10.56 -11.13 2.54
N ILE A 673 9.74 -10.49 1.69
CA ILE A 673 9.67 -9.03 1.62
C ILE A 673 9.21 -8.41 2.94
N GLY A 674 9.87 -7.34 3.37
CA GLY A 674 9.58 -6.64 4.62
C GLY A 674 10.24 -7.25 5.85
N THR A 675 11.11 -8.25 5.67
CA THR A 675 12.07 -8.65 6.71
C THR A 675 13.23 -7.65 6.76
N PRO A 676 13.82 -7.33 7.94
CA PRO A 676 14.82 -6.26 8.09
C PRO A 676 16.05 -6.37 7.20
N THR A 677 16.30 -7.56 6.63
CA THR A 677 17.48 -7.83 5.82
C THR A 677 17.24 -7.77 4.31
N ASP A 678 15.98 -7.77 3.84
CA ASP A 678 15.51 -7.58 2.44
C ASP A 678 16.57 -7.77 1.32
N PHE A 679 17.29 -8.89 1.38
CA PHE A 679 18.59 -8.97 0.72
C PHE A 679 18.41 -8.92 -0.81
N VAL A 680 18.90 -7.86 -1.44
CA VAL A 680 19.03 -7.76 -2.91
C VAL A 680 20.09 -8.73 -3.41
N THR A 681 21.00 -9.12 -2.53
CA THR A 681 22.12 -10.02 -2.78
C THR A 681 21.93 -11.32 -1.96
N PRO A 682 22.64 -12.39 -2.29
CA PRO A 682 22.60 -13.66 -1.54
C PRO A 682 23.53 -13.68 -0.30
N ILE A 683 23.87 -12.52 0.25
CA ILE A 683 24.93 -12.34 1.25
C ILE A 683 24.37 -12.53 2.65
N GLU A 684 25.17 -13.14 3.53
CA GLU A 684 24.78 -13.42 4.93
C GLU A 684 23.49 -14.25 5.07
N ILE A 685 23.11 -14.97 4.01
CA ILE A 685 21.95 -15.86 4.03
C ILE A 685 22.42 -17.30 4.29
N SER A 686 21.69 -18.02 5.13
CA SER A 686 21.95 -19.45 5.36
C SER A 686 21.64 -20.27 4.12
N TRP A 687 22.58 -21.13 3.75
CA TRP A 687 22.45 -22.06 2.63
C TRP A 687 22.16 -23.47 3.11
N TYR A 688 21.47 -24.25 2.28
CA TYR A 688 21.07 -25.62 2.57
C TYR A 688 21.18 -26.48 1.33
N LYS A 689 21.39 -27.79 1.52
CA LYS A 689 21.30 -28.77 0.43
C LYS A 689 19.84 -28.94 -0.02
N THR A 690 19.61 -29.15 -1.32
CA THR A 690 18.27 -29.54 -1.81
C THR A 690 17.98 -31.00 -1.49
N ARG A 691 16.71 -31.38 -1.29
CA ARG A 691 16.34 -32.78 -0.96
C ARG A 691 16.69 -33.77 -2.06
N THR A 692 16.76 -33.32 -3.31
CA THR A 692 17.07 -34.18 -4.46
C THR A 692 18.51 -34.68 -4.45
N TRP A 693 19.41 -33.95 -3.80
CA TRP A 693 20.74 -34.41 -3.42
C TRP A 693 20.72 -35.81 -2.79
N LEU A 694 19.68 -36.13 -2.02
CA LEU A 694 19.56 -37.36 -1.23
C LEU A 694 18.81 -38.48 -1.97
N THR A 695 17.89 -38.13 -2.88
CA THR A 695 16.99 -39.10 -3.55
C THR A 695 17.50 -39.58 -4.90
N LEU A 696 18.29 -38.79 -5.64
CA LEU A 696 18.99 -39.27 -6.84
C LEU A 696 20.01 -40.36 -6.51
N ALA A 697 20.56 -40.37 -5.30
CA ALA A 697 21.43 -41.44 -4.82
C ALA A 697 20.67 -42.73 -4.41
N ALA A 698 19.34 -42.66 -4.20
CA ALA A 698 18.57 -43.75 -3.59
C ALA A 698 17.53 -44.39 -4.52
N THR A 699 17.18 -43.75 -5.65
CA THR A 699 16.10 -44.22 -6.54
C THR A 699 16.65 -44.57 -7.93
N GLU A 700 17.60 -45.50 -7.96
CA GLU A 700 17.88 -46.30 -9.15
C GLU A 700 16.66 -47.18 -9.49
N SER A 701 16.49 -47.50 -10.77
CA SER A 701 15.63 -48.57 -11.31
C SER A 701 14.24 -48.17 -11.84
N ASN A 702 14.21 -47.92 -13.16
CA ASN A 702 13.15 -48.33 -14.11
C ASN A 702 11.94 -47.44 -14.45
N SER A 703 11.80 -46.18 -13.98
CA SER A 703 10.73 -45.32 -14.51
C SER A 703 11.25 -44.37 -15.60
N SER A 704 11.20 -44.80 -16.86
CA SER A 704 11.43 -43.94 -18.04
C SER A 704 10.38 -42.82 -18.20
N ASN A 705 9.31 -42.86 -17.41
CA ASN A 705 8.39 -41.74 -17.23
C ASN A 705 8.85 -40.99 -15.98
N GLY A 706 9.79 -40.05 -16.15
CA GLY A 706 10.24 -39.15 -15.09
C GLY A 706 9.02 -38.45 -14.48
N ASN A 707 8.58 -38.94 -13.33
CA ASN A 707 7.36 -38.47 -12.72
C ASN A 707 7.60 -37.03 -12.25
N LEU A 708 6.79 -36.10 -12.73
CA LEU A 708 6.85 -34.65 -12.46
C LEU A 708 6.95 -34.32 -10.96
N LYS A 709 6.42 -35.21 -10.12
CA LYS A 709 6.58 -35.21 -8.65
C LYS A 709 8.06 -35.10 -8.22
N THR A 710 8.96 -35.82 -8.87
CA THR A 710 10.41 -35.79 -8.57
C THR A 710 11.03 -34.43 -8.92
N ARG A 711 10.49 -33.72 -9.93
CA ARG A 711 11.00 -32.38 -10.28
C ARG A 711 10.55 -31.31 -9.30
N LEU A 712 9.39 -31.47 -8.66
CA LEU A 712 8.89 -30.51 -7.67
C LEU A 712 9.69 -30.56 -6.37
N ASP A 713 10.19 -31.73 -5.99
CA ASP A 713 11.06 -31.88 -4.82
C ASP A 713 12.47 -31.27 -5.03
N LEU A 714 12.90 -30.99 -6.27
CA LEU A 714 14.15 -30.24 -6.58
C LEU A 714 14.18 -28.84 -5.97
N TYR A 715 13.02 -28.25 -5.75
CA TYR A 715 12.90 -26.87 -5.26
C TYR A 715 12.71 -26.83 -3.74
N ARG A 716 12.85 -27.97 -3.06
CA ARG A 716 12.77 -28.05 -1.60
C ARG A 716 14.17 -28.17 -1.01
N TYR A 717 14.49 -27.23 -0.14
CA TYR A 717 15.67 -27.31 0.70
C TYR A 717 15.45 -28.30 1.87
N ASP A 718 16.55 -28.86 2.39
CA ASP A 718 16.54 -29.68 3.60
C ASP A 718 17.02 -28.83 4.79
N PRO A 719 16.12 -28.36 5.68
CA PRO A 719 16.51 -27.56 6.82
C PRO A 719 17.40 -28.32 7.82
N THR A 720 17.47 -29.65 7.72
CA THR A 720 18.35 -30.48 8.57
C THR A 720 19.79 -30.53 8.09
N GLN A 721 20.07 -30.00 6.89
CA GLN A 721 21.40 -29.97 6.28
C GLN A 721 21.81 -28.54 5.92
N PRO A 722 22.01 -27.67 6.93
CA PRO A 722 22.61 -26.36 6.69
C PRO A 722 24.03 -26.52 6.14
N LEU A 723 24.40 -25.57 5.30
CA LEU A 723 25.75 -25.37 4.82
C LEU A 723 26.30 -24.16 5.58
N ASP A 724 27.51 -24.28 6.11
CA ASP A 724 28.24 -23.17 6.75
C ASP A 724 28.79 -22.19 5.71
N THR A 725 28.20 -22.15 4.52
CA THR A 725 28.62 -21.33 3.40
C THR A 725 28.11 -19.90 3.56
N VAL A 726 29.02 -18.95 3.44
CA VAL A 726 28.74 -17.51 3.48
C VAL A 726 29.29 -16.90 2.20
N LEU A 727 28.43 -16.15 1.51
CA LEU A 727 28.82 -15.32 0.37
C LEU A 727 29.05 -13.90 0.85
N LEU A 728 30.12 -13.28 0.36
CA LEU A 728 30.49 -11.89 0.60
C LEU A 728 30.51 -11.12 -0.72
N CYS A 729 30.36 -9.79 -0.68
CA CYS A 729 30.68 -8.98 -1.85
C CYS A 729 32.19 -8.96 -2.03
N ALA A 730 32.67 -9.21 -3.24
CA ALA A 730 34.11 -9.20 -3.54
C ALA A 730 34.72 -7.79 -3.44
N TRP A 731 33.89 -6.75 -3.56
CA TRP A 731 34.30 -5.36 -3.61
C TRP A 731 33.72 -4.59 -2.43
N CYS A 732 34.52 -3.71 -1.83
CA CYS A 732 34.08 -2.88 -0.72
C CYS A 732 33.44 -1.59 -1.21
N GLN A 733 32.54 -1.08 -0.37
CA GLN A 733 31.99 0.26 -0.47
C GLN A 733 31.78 0.80 0.93
N SER A 734 32.40 1.94 1.25
CA SER A 734 32.43 2.49 2.61
C SER A 734 31.05 2.68 3.24
N ALA A 735 30.01 2.89 2.43
CA ALA A 735 28.64 3.14 2.91
C ALA A 735 27.83 1.87 3.20
N PHE A 736 28.02 0.79 2.43
CA PHE A 736 27.09 -0.36 2.45
C PHE A 736 27.78 -1.71 2.61
N ASN A 737 29.08 -1.80 2.30
CA ASN A 737 29.89 -2.99 2.47
C ASN A 737 31.31 -2.58 2.88
N PRO A 738 31.48 -2.02 4.10
CA PRO A 738 32.79 -1.58 4.57
C PRO A 738 33.71 -2.78 4.78
N CYS A 739 35.01 -2.55 4.67
CA CYS A 739 36.01 -3.53 5.07
C CYS A 739 35.87 -3.80 6.58
N LEU A 740 36.00 -5.07 6.96
CA LEU A 740 36.04 -5.52 8.34
C LEU A 740 37.42 -5.27 8.96
N ASN A 741 37.54 -5.45 10.27
CA ASN A 741 38.82 -5.40 11.00
C ASN A 741 39.67 -4.15 10.70
N GLU A 742 39.02 -2.99 10.62
CA GLU A 742 39.65 -1.68 10.34
C GLU A 742 40.35 -1.60 8.97
N GLY A 743 39.96 -2.45 8.00
CA GLY A 743 40.41 -2.28 6.62
C GLY A 743 39.90 -0.96 6.02
N PHE A 744 40.64 -0.45 5.03
CA PHE A 744 40.23 0.73 4.27
C PHE A 744 39.90 0.33 2.82
N CYS A 745 38.86 0.93 2.25
CA CYS A 745 38.42 0.62 0.89
C CYS A 745 39.18 1.48 -0.13
N GLU A 746 40.16 0.90 -0.83
CA GLU A 746 40.99 1.59 -1.82
C GLU A 746 40.30 1.66 -3.19
N GLY A 747 40.32 2.83 -3.82
CA GLY A 747 39.69 3.08 -5.12
C GLY A 747 38.34 3.79 -5.05
N GLN A 748 37.83 4.06 -3.84
CA GLN A 748 36.69 4.96 -3.66
C GLN A 748 37.19 6.41 -3.59
N ASP A 749 37.56 7.00 -4.73
CA ASP A 749 37.82 8.44 -4.78
C ASP A 749 36.51 9.18 -4.51
N ASP A 750 36.41 9.89 -3.39
CA ASP A 750 35.31 10.81 -3.05
C ASP A 750 35.21 12.02 -4.01
N THR A 751 35.89 11.98 -5.16
CA THR A 751 35.82 13.05 -6.15
C THR A 751 34.40 13.16 -6.70
N PRO A 752 33.74 14.33 -6.59
CA PRO A 752 32.40 14.52 -7.13
C PRO A 752 32.43 14.25 -8.64
N GLN A 753 31.59 13.31 -9.06
CA GLN A 753 31.44 12.80 -10.43
C GLN A 753 31.52 13.91 -11.49
N ASN A 754 32.30 13.67 -12.54
CA ASN A 754 32.16 14.44 -13.78
C ASN A 754 30.78 14.16 -14.39
N ASN A 755 30.17 15.17 -15.01
CA ASN A 755 28.78 15.16 -15.51
C ASN A 755 28.45 14.07 -16.58
N ASP A 756 29.41 13.25 -17.00
CA ASP A 756 29.23 12.28 -18.06
C ASP A 756 28.56 10.98 -17.58
N GLY A 757 28.30 10.83 -16.28
CA GLY A 757 27.37 9.82 -15.73
C GLY A 757 27.77 8.35 -15.95
N GLN A 758 28.97 8.10 -16.48
CA GLN A 758 29.53 6.77 -16.67
C GLN A 758 30.47 6.47 -15.51
N ASP A 759 29.86 6.23 -14.37
CA ASP A 759 30.53 5.69 -13.20
C ASP A 759 30.40 4.17 -13.30
N ASP A 760 31.53 3.47 -13.47
CA ASP A 760 31.55 2.01 -13.64
C ASP A 760 31.15 1.27 -12.34
N GLY A 761 30.75 2.01 -11.30
CA GLY A 761 30.39 1.43 -10.01
C GLY A 761 31.53 0.59 -9.45
N GLY A 762 32.77 1.04 -9.72
CA GLY A 762 33.99 0.39 -9.28
C GLY A 762 34.00 0.40 -7.76
N GLY A 763 33.55 -0.70 -7.15
CA GLY A 763 33.83 -0.92 -5.75
C GLY A 763 35.34 -0.92 -5.54
N GLY A 764 35.78 -0.53 -4.35
CA GLY A 764 37.19 -0.59 -4.02
C GLY A 764 37.63 -2.02 -3.70
N GLN A 765 38.93 -2.22 -3.64
CA GLN A 765 39.50 -3.40 -2.98
C GLN A 765 39.81 -3.04 -1.53
N CYS A 766 39.52 -3.94 -0.59
CA CYS A 766 39.92 -3.69 0.79
C CYS A 766 41.44 -3.79 0.94
N ILE A 767 42.06 -2.73 1.43
CA ILE A 767 43.38 -2.79 2.03
C ILE A 767 43.20 -3.19 3.49
N CYS A 768 43.60 -4.42 3.79
CA CYS A 768 43.53 -4.94 5.14
C CYS A 768 44.66 -4.42 6.01
N LYS A 769 44.31 -4.14 7.27
CA LYS A 769 45.30 -3.87 8.30
C LYS A 769 46.19 -5.11 8.45
N THR A 770 47.46 -4.87 8.79
CA THR A 770 48.45 -5.91 9.05
C THR A 770 47.90 -7.00 9.98
N GLY A 771 47.97 -8.26 9.55
CA GLY A 771 47.45 -9.41 10.31
C GLY A 771 46.06 -9.87 9.89
N PHE A 772 45.38 -9.15 9.00
CA PHE A 772 44.09 -9.54 8.44
C PHE A 772 44.17 -9.72 6.93
N GLY A 773 43.31 -10.57 6.40
CA GLY A 773 43.24 -10.94 5.00
C GLY A 773 41.80 -11.27 4.58
N GLY A 774 41.64 -11.57 3.30
CA GLY A 774 40.33 -11.81 2.69
C GLY A 774 39.87 -10.65 1.83
N TYR A 775 38.71 -10.80 1.20
CA TYR A 775 38.18 -9.79 0.27
C TYR A 775 37.70 -8.53 1.01
N LEU A 776 37.19 -8.73 2.23
CA LEU A 776 36.72 -7.69 3.14
C LEU A 776 37.52 -7.65 4.44
N CYS A 777 38.72 -8.22 4.46
CA CYS A 777 39.53 -8.34 5.67
C CYS A 777 38.86 -9.16 6.77
N GLU A 778 38.03 -10.13 6.39
CA GLU A 778 37.14 -10.90 7.27
C GLU A 778 37.85 -11.93 8.16
N HIS A 779 39.12 -12.25 7.89
CA HIS A 779 39.85 -13.25 8.66
C HIS A 779 41.24 -12.76 9.08
N GLU A 780 41.72 -13.30 10.20
CA GLU A 780 43.11 -13.14 10.62
C GLU A 780 44.00 -14.05 9.77
N GLN A 781 45.01 -13.45 9.13
CA GLN A 781 45.98 -14.18 8.33
C GLN A 781 46.74 -15.18 9.19
N ALA A 782 46.83 -16.41 8.68
CA ALA A 782 47.76 -17.39 9.21
C ALA A 782 49.16 -17.12 8.66
N CYS A 783 50.19 -17.46 9.41
CA CYS A 783 51.57 -17.30 8.98
C CYS A 783 51.96 -18.24 7.82
N THR A 784 51.08 -19.20 7.50
CA THR A 784 51.18 -20.08 6.33
C THR A 784 50.58 -19.45 5.05
N ASP A 785 49.85 -18.35 5.17
CA ASP A 785 49.21 -17.72 4.02
C ASP A 785 50.25 -16.99 3.16
N THR A 786 50.09 -17.05 1.84
CA THR A 786 51.02 -16.44 0.88
C THR A 786 51.15 -14.93 1.13
N GLY A 787 52.33 -14.49 1.56
CA GLY A 787 52.64 -13.08 1.82
C GLY A 787 52.49 -12.65 3.28
N ALA A 788 51.96 -13.50 4.16
CA ALA A 788 51.96 -13.27 5.60
C ALA A 788 53.31 -13.70 6.20
N SER A 789 53.85 -12.89 7.12
CA SER A 789 55.05 -13.24 7.89
C SER A 789 54.84 -12.90 9.35
N CYS A 790 55.36 -13.74 10.24
CA CYS A 790 55.35 -13.45 11.67
C CYS A 790 56.08 -12.13 11.98
N PHE A 791 55.47 -11.30 12.81
CA PHE A 791 56.09 -10.08 13.33
C PHE A 791 57.06 -10.40 14.47
N GLN A 792 57.91 -9.43 14.80
CA GLN A 792 58.77 -9.47 16.00
C GLN A 792 59.72 -10.68 16.09
N ASN A 793 60.22 -11.18 14.95
CA ASN A 793 61.06 -12.38 14.85
C ASN A 793 60.39 -13.66 15.41
N ALA A 794 59.06 -13.69 15.52
CA ALA A 794 58.35 -14.92 15.83
C ALA A 794 58.54 -15.96 14.71
N THR A 795 58.40 -17.24 15.06
CA THR A 795 58.52 -18.35 14.10
C THR A 795 57.14 -18.90 13.80
N CYS A 796 56.83 -19.08 12.51
CA CYS A 796 55.55 -19.64 12.08
C CYS A 796 55.46 -21.10 12.49
N ASN A 797 54.39 -21.46 13.19
CA ASN A 797 54.05 -22.85 13.41
C ASN A 797 53.19 -23.34 12.24
N GLU A 798 53.82 -24.01 11.27
CA GLU A 798 53.15 -24.53 10.07
C GLU A 798 51.96 -25.46 10.38
N SER A 799 51.92 -26.08 11.56
CA SER A 799 50.86 -27.00 11.94
C SER A 799 49.58 -26.31 12.42
N THR A 800 49.70 -25.12 13.03
CA THR A 800 48.55 -24.36 13.54
C THR A 800 48.22 -23.16 12.65
N GLY A 801 49.18 -22.69 11.85
CA GLY A 801 49.09 -21.44 11.12
C GLY A 801 49.34 -20.20 11.98
N ASP A 802 49.74 -20.38 13.25
CA ASP A 802 49.96 -19.27 14.19
C ASP A 802 51.47 -19.05 14.44
N CYS A 803 51.86 -17.83 14.77
CA CYS A 803 53.22 -17.47 15.12
C CYS A 803 53.52 -17.74 16.60
N ASN A 804 54.69 -18.29 16.89
CA ASN A 804 55.19 -18.46 18.25
C ASN A 804 55.68 -17.10 18.78
N CYS A 805 54.80 -16.34 19.43
CA CYS A 805 55.09 -14.97 19.84
C CYS A 805 56.11 -14.89 20.99
N PRO A 806 57.10 -13.98 20.90
CA PRO A 806 57.94 -13.64 22.04
C PRO A 806 57.12 -12.97 23.16
N LEU A 807 57.61 -13.09 24.41
CA LEU A 807 56.96 -12.49 25.58
C LEU A 807 56.68 -10.99 25.36
N GLY A 808 55.45 -10.54 25.65
CA GLY A 808 55.02 -9.16 25.45
C GLY A 808 54.33 -8.91 24.11
N TYR A 809 54.02 -9.94 23.31
CA TYR A 809 53.27 -9.81 22.06
C TYR A 809 52.22 -10.92 21.93
N GLU A 810 51.09 -10.58 21.34
CA GLU A 810 49.95 -11.48 21.12
C GLU A 810 49.36 -11.34 19.69
N GLY A 811 48.39 -12.19 19.38
CA GLY A 811 47.76 -12.30 18.05
C GLY A 811 48.39 -13.39 17.17
N ARG A 812 47.65 -13.83 16.14
CA ARG A 812 48.06 -14.93 15.24
C ARG A 812 49.41 -14.73 14.55
N LEU A 813 49.77 -13.49 14.23
CA LEU A 813 51.05 -13.12 13.64
C LEU A 813 51.99 -12.40 14.61
N CYS A 814 51.65 -12.31 15.90
CA CYS A 814 52.36 -11.50 16.90
C CYS A 814 52.35 -10.01 16.58
N GLN A 815 51.25 -9.55 15.99
CA GLN A 815 51.07 -8.18 15.50
C GLN A 815 50.65 -7.18 16.58
N TYR A 816 50.25 -7.66 17.77
CA TYR A 816 49.84 -6.80 18.88
C TYR A 816 50.88 -6.87 20.00
N ASP A 817 51.30 -5.73 20.51
CA ASP A 817 52.03 -5.66 21.76
C ASP A 817 51.04 -6.01 22.88
N GLU A 818 51.42 -6.88 23.83
CA GLU A 818 50.68 -7.03 25.10
C GLU A 818 50.81 -5.67 25.82
N GLU A 819 49.94 -4.71 25.51
CA GLU A 819 49.78 -3.55 26.36
C GLU A 819 49.45 -4.06 27.78
N PRO A 820 50.04 -3.47 28.83
CA PRO A 820 49.77 -3.90 30.20
C PRO A 820 48.34 -3.50 30.58
N LEU A 821 47.36 -4.30 30.17
CA LEU A 821 45.93 -4.24 30.53
C LEU A 821 45.68 -4.59 32.01
N ARG A 822 46.67 -4.33 32.88
CA ARG A 822 46.69 -4.72 34.30
C ARG A 822 46.76 -3.56 35.29
N SER A 823 46.47 -2.31 34.89
CA SER A 823 46.42 -1.19 35.84
C SER A 823 45.11 -0.39 35.91
N GLU A 824 44.06 -0.69 35.16
CA GLU A 824 42.73 -0.04 35.30
C GLU A 824 41.52 -1.00 35.32
N LEU A 825 41.74 -2.25 35.72
CA LEU A 825 40.72 -3.17 36.26
C LEU A 825 41.12 -3.53 37.70
#